data_AF-A0A2G5F1Y4-F1
#
_entry.id   AF-A0A2G5F1Y4-F1
#
_cell.length_a   1.000
_cell.length_b   1.000
_cell.length_c   1.000
_cell.angle_alpha   90.00
_cell.angle_beta   90.00
_cell.angle_gamma   90.00
#
_symmetry.space_group_name_H-M   'P 1'
#
loop_
_entity.id
_entity.type
_entity.pdbx_description
1 polymer ?
#
loop_
_entity_poly.entity_id
_entity_poly.type
_entity_poly.pdbx_seq_one_letter_code
_entity_poly.pdbx_strand_id
1 'polypeptide(L)'
;MKKGGKRKGIHFSKLYSFSRTRAEEDDTQIGQKGYSRVVYVNDVENLEAVKFNYKSNYVSTTKYTAINFIPKSLFEQFRRVANIYFLVVALVSFTPLAPFSAPSILLPLIVVIGATMGKEVVEDWRRRKQDVEANNRKVKVYGRDHTFHETRWKELRVGDLVKVEKDEVFPADMILMSSSYEDGICYVETMNLDGETNLKVKQSLEVTSSLHDELSLQNFKAVIKCEDPNDSLYIFVGVLYYDGSKYPLSAQNLLLRDSKLRNTEYVYGVVVFTGHDTKVMQNTTDPPSKRSTIEIRMDKIIYILFSILVLISFIGSIFYGIGTKDDFRSGKYKRWYLRPDASTLYFDPRRASLSAFFHFLTDLMLYGYLIPISLYVSIEIVKVLQSIFINQDPYMYDEETDRPAHARTSNLNEELGQVYTILSDKTGTITRNSMEFIKCSIGGTAYGRGVTEVEKAIARKRNVRSLELSDPSSDVEEYNDGGTCSRMPIKGFNFKDKRVMNGHWVEEPQADVIQKFFRTLAICHTAIPDVDSESDEISYEAESPDELALVTAARELGFEFYERTQTHISFHEFDPVTGKKVDRLYELLNVLEFSSSRKRMSVIVRNEEGQLLLLCKGADSTMFERLSKDAQMFWAETKKHISNYAEAGLRTLLVAYREIGEEEYTTWEAEFSEAKASVSADRDTLVDAAADKIEENLILLGATAVEDKLQEGVPDCIDKLAQAGIKIWVLTGDKLETAVNIGYACSLLRQGMKQVVIILDTPDINALLKQGEKEAIEKASRESVASQIQESKCQVNSAKESSVDCALIVDGNSLTHALTGNLQNLFLDLAIDCASVICCRSSPKQKALVTNLVKSRTGKTTLAVGDGANDVSMLQEADIGVGISGVEGMQLCLVILQLLNSVFWNVYCWCMAIGVTGELQR
;
A
#
# COMPACT_ATOMS: atom_id res chain seq x y z
N MET A 1 -27.73 25.40 52.08
CA MET A 1 -27.23 26.80 51.99
C MET A 1 -25.91 26.81 51.22
N LYS A 2 -25.85 27.60 50.14
CA LYS A 2 -24.69 28.23 49.47
C LYS A 2 -23.49 27.36 48.96
N LYS A 3 -23.46 27.24 47.62
CA LYS A 3 -22.39 27.56 46.64
C LYS A 3 -20.90 27.29 46.99
N GLY A 4 -20.23 26.54 46.11
CA GLY A 4 -18.79 26.57 45.86
C GLY A 4 -18.45 25.92 44.51
N GLY A 5 -17.82 26.66 43.59
CA GLY A 5 -17.80 26.39 42.15
C GLY A 5 -16.62 25.56 41.62
N LYS A 6 -16.87 24.96 40.44
CA LYS A 6 -15.91 24.26 39.57
C LYS A 6 -14.92 25.24 38.92
N ARG A 7 -13.64 24.88 38.84
CA ARG A 7 -12.68 25.40 37.84
C ARG A 7 -12.40 24.27 36.82
N LYS A 8 -12.97 24.38 35.63
CA LYS A 8 -12.54 23.61 34.44
C LYS A 8 -11.67 24.53 33.58
N GLY A 9 -10.51 24.02 33.18
CA GLY A 9 -9.61 24.69 32.23
C GLY A 9 -10.28 24.89 30.88
N ILE A 10 -10.01 26.04 30.27
CA ILE A 10 -10.59 26.48 29.00
C ILE A 10 -9.73 25.90 27.87
N HIS A 11 -10.32 25.05 27.04
CA HIS A 11 -9.77 24.63 25.76
C HIS A 11 -10.34 25.58 24.69
N PHE A 12 -9.48 26.38 24.06
CA PHE A 12 -9.85 27.20 22.90
C PHE A 12 -9.71 26.36 21.62
N SER A 13 -10.83 25.81 21.14
CA SER A 13 -10.98 25.39 19.75
C SER A 13 -12.46 25.20 19.44
N LYS A 14 -12.90 25.77 18.32
CA LYS A 14 -14.29 25.83 17.79
C LYS A 14 -15.08 27.06 18.24
N LEU A 15 -14.92 28.14 17.50
CA LEU A 15 -16.01 29.07 17.16
C LEU A 15 -15.64 29.69 15.81
N TYR A 16 -16.32 29.25 14.74
CA TYR A 16 -16.88 30.07 13.66
C TYR A 16 -17.39 29.13 12.55
N SER A 17 -18.59 28.61 12.75
CA SER A 17 -19.48 28.19 11.65
C SER A 17 -20.87 28.70 12.00
N PHE A 18 -21.20 29.91 11.55
CA PHE A 18 -22.58 30.36 11.53
C PHE A 18 -23.28 29.61 10.38
N SER A 19 -24.08 28.60 10.72
CA SER A 19 -25.08 28.08 9.79
C SER A 19 -26.26 29.05 9.78
N ARG A 20 -26.73 29.39 8.58
CA ARG A 20 -27.99 30.10 8.38
C ARG A 20 -28.82 29.25 7.43
N THR A 21 -29.89 28.69 7.97
CA THR A 21 -30.94 27.95 7.27
C THR A 21 -31.63 28.81 6.23
N ARG A 22 -31.68 28.37 4.97
CA ARG A 22 -32.84 28.59 4.08
C ARG A 22 -32.85 27.54 2.96
N ALA A 23 -34.02 26.96 2.74
CA ALA A 23 -34.33 26.00 1.69
C ALA A 23 -34.72 26.71 0.38
N GLU A 24 -34.59 25.95 -0.72
CA GLU A 24 -35.08 26.15 -2.10
C GLU A 24 -34.34 27.18 -2.99
N GLU A 25 -33.47 26.67 -3.87
CA GLU A 25 -33.61 26.62 -5.35
C GLU A 25 -32.26 26.19 -5.97
N ASP A 26 -32.22 24.97 -6.51
CA ASP A 26 -31.08 24.33 -7.16
C ASP A 26 -30.79 25.00 -8.52
N ASP A 27 -29.61 25.62 -8.65
CA ASP A 27 -28.84 25.84 -9.90
C ASP A 27 -27.84 27.03 -9.77
N THR A 28 -27.92 27.83 -8.71
CA THR A 28 -27.07 29.04 -8.54
C THR A 28 -25.85 28.86 -7.62
N GLN A 29 -25.58 27.66 -7.09
CA GLN A 29 -24.45 27.39 -6.18
C GLN A 29 -23.25 26.69 -6.84
N ILE A 30 -23.22 26.62 -8.17
CA ILE A 30 -22.14 26.00 -8.94
C ILE A 30 -20.87 26.88 -8.81
N GLY A 31 -19.79 26.33 -8.25
CA GLY A 31 -18.48 27.01 -8.14
C GLY A 31 -18.09 27.51 -6.74
N GLN A 32 -18.79 27.12 -5.68
CA GLN A 32 -18.34 27.36 -4.29
C GLN A 32 -17.80 26.08 -3.64
N LYS A 33 -16.91 26.23 -2.63
CA LYS A 33 -16.33 25.13 -1.85
C LYS A 33 -17.45 24.20 -1.34
N GLY A 34 -17.47 22.96 -1.82
CA GLY A 34 -18.50 21.96 -1.50
C GLY A 34 -19.47 21.61 -2.64
N TYR A 35 -19.35 22.22 -3.83
CA TYR A 35 -20.18 21.91 -4.99
C TYR A 35 -19.39 21.98 -6.32
N SER A 36 -19.25 20.80 -6.94
CA SER A 36 -18.83 20.46 -8.33
C SER A 36 -17.82 21.39 -9.05
N ARG A 37 -16.66 20.85 -9.42
CA ARG A 37 -15.65 21.47 -10.27
C ARG A 37 -16.13 21.54 -11.73
N VAL A 38 -15.91 22.68 -12.40
CA VAL A 38 -16.27 22.90 -13.80
C VAL A 38 -15.01 23.16 -14.63
N VAL A 39 -14.82 22.38 -15.69
CA VAL A 39 -13.68 22.42 -16.59
C VAL A 39 -14.17 22.73 -17.99
N TYR A 40 -13.67 23.81 -18.57
CA TYR A 40 -13.98 24.20 -19.95
C TYR A 40 -12.88 23.67 -20.86
N VAL A 41 -13.25 22.86 -21.83
CA VAL A 41 -12.31 22.22 -22.75
C VAL A 41 -12.20 23.03 -24.03
N ASN A 42 -10.97 23.38 -24.41
CA ASN A 42 -10.68 24.08 -25.66
C ASN A 42 -11.45 25.42 -25.83
N ASP A 43 -11.83 26.04 -24.71
CA ASP A 43 -12.57 27.31 -24.64
C ASP A 43 -11.77 28.36 -23.85
N VAL A 44 -10.67 28.80 -24.47
CA VAL A 44 -9.65 29.65 -23.86
C VAL A 44 -10.12 31.11 -23.68
N GLU A 45 -11.19 31.51 -24.37
CA GLU A 45 -11.75 32.87 -24.32
C GLU A 45 -12.73 33.08 -23.14
N ASN A 46 -13.10 32.00 -22.45
CA ASN A 46 -14.05 32.09 -21.36
C ASN A 46 -13.41 32.66 -20.09
N LEU A 47 -13.70 33.93 -19.80
CA LEU A 47 -13.24 34.66 -18.61
C LEU A 47 -13.67 33.99 -17.29
N GLU A 48 -14.65 33.09 -17.30
CA GLU A 48 -15.08 32.32 -16.14
C GLU A 48 -14.05 31.25 -15.72
N ALA A 49 -13.33 30.63 -16.67
CA ALA A 49 -12.28 29.65 -16.37
C ALA A 49 -11.16 30.24 -15.50
N VAL A 50 -10.83 31.52 -15.69
CA VAL A 50 -9.82 32.25 -14.92
C VAL A 50 -10.33 32.61 -13.51
N LYS A 51 -11.65 32.74 -13.31
CA LYS A 51 -12.24 33.06 -11.99
C LYS A 51 -12.13 31.91 -10.99
N PHE A 52 -12.10 30.66 -11.45
CA PHE A 52 -12.04 29.50 -10.55
C PHE A 52 -10.68 29.32 -9.85
N ASN A 53 -9.61 29.94 -10.37
CA ASN A 53 -8.27 29.98 -9.76
C ASN A 53 -7.77 28.62 -9.24
N TYR A 54 -7.84 27.59 -10.09
CA TYR A 54 -7.34 26.25 -9.78
C TYR A 54 -5.83 26.24 -9.51
N LYS A 55 -5.36 25.26 -8.72
CA LYS A 55 -3.94 25.13 -8.40
C LYS A 55 -3.09 24.84 -9.64
N SER A 56 -1.84 25.29 -9.61
CA SER A 56 -0.83 24.93 -10.61
C SER A 56 -0.47 23.45 -10.51
N ASN A 57 -0.03 22.85 -11.63
CA ASN A 57 0.45 21.48 -11.67
C ASN A 57 1.85 21.26 -11.04
N TYR A 58 2.42 22.29 -10.42
CA TYR A 58 3.66 22.19 -9.63
C TYR A 58 3.45 21.35 -8.37
N VAL A 59 4.29 20.33 -8.19
CA VAL A 59 4.31 19.45 -7.00
C VAL A 59 5.57 19.69 -6.18
N SER A 60 5.43 19.69 -4.85
CA SER A 60 6.55 19.82 -3.91
C SER A 60 6.42 18.81 -2.78
N THR A 61 7.46 18.01 -2.56
CA THR A 61 7.57 17.03 -1.46
C THR A 61 8.60 17.45 -0.39
N THR A 62 9.30 18.56 -0.63
CA THR A 62 10.24 19.18 0.31
C THR A 62 9.57 19.60 1.62
N LYS A 63 10.23 19.32 2.75
CA LYS A 63 9.76 19.72 4.08
C LYS A 63 9.98 21.22 4.33
N TYR A 64 11.05 21.76 3.74
CA TYR A 64 11.45 23.14 3.91
C TYR A 64 11.35 23.93 2.59
N THR A 65 11.10 25.22 2.73
CA THR A 65 11.32 26.23 1.69
C THR A 65 12.60 26.98 2.02
N ALA A 66 13.23 27.62 1.03
CA ALA A 66 14.47 28.37 1.24
C ALA A 66 14.37 29.42 2.37
N ILE A 67 13.16 29.99 2.59
CA ILE A 67 12.90 30.99 3.63
C ILE A 67 12.59 30.33 4.98
N ASN A 68 11.81 29.24 4.98
CA ASN A 68 11.37 28.61 6.22
C ASN A 68 12.41 27.60 6.78
N PHE A 69 13.44 27.26 6.01
CA PHE A 69 14.45 26.27 6.39
C PHE A 69 15.10 26.64 7.73
N ILE A 70 15.71 27.83 7.81
CA ILE A 70 16.41 28.28 9.03
C ILE A 70 15.48 28.29 10.25
N PRO A 71 14.32 28.98 10.25
CA PRO A 71 13.48 29.04 11.45
C PRO A 71 12.88 27.69 11.83
N LYS A 72 12.46 26.86 10.87
CA LYS A 72 11.90 25.52 11.18
C LYS A 72 12.98 24.56 11.65
N SER A 73 14.13 24.51 10.96
CA SER A 73 15.24 23.63 11.31
C SER A 73 15.81 24.01 12.70
N LEU A 74 16.05 25.29 12.97
CA LEU A 74 16.46 25.74 14.30
C LEU A 74 15.41 25.39 15.37
N PHE A 75 14.13 25.57 15.08
CA PHE A 75 13.06 25.16 16.00
C PHE A 75 13.15 23.66 16.30
N GLU A 76 13.34 22.81 15.31
CA GLU A 76 13.49 21.36 15.51
C GLU A 76 14.73 20.99 16.32
N GLN A 77 15.86 21.65 16.06
CA GLN A 77 17.10 21.47 16.82
C GLN A 77 16.94 21.94 18.28
N PHE A 78 16.24 23.05 18.54
CA PHE A 78 15.99 23.56 19.89
C PHE A 78 14.81 22.89 20.61
N ARG A 79 14.05 22.01 19.95
CA ARG A 79 13.16 21.07 20.66
C ARG A 79 13.96 20.00 21.43
N ARG A 80 15.29 19.96 21.32
CA ARG A 80 16.18 19.10 22.11
C ARG A 80 16.65 19.87 23.35
N VAL A 81 16.50 19.24 24.52
CA VAL A 81 16.70 19.91 25.83
C VAL A 81 18.14 20.39 26.02
N ALA A 82 19.12 19.60 25.59
CA ALA A 82 20.53 19.96 25.71
C ALA A 82 20.89 21.21 24.89
N ASN A 83 20.31 21.37 23.69
CA ASN A 83 20.57 22.55 22.86
C ASN A 83 20.05 23.82 23.55
N ILE A 84 18.92 23.75 24.27
CA ILE A 84 18.43 24.86 25.10
C ILE A 84 19.43 25.14 26.24
N TYR A 85 19.91 24.11 26.93
CA TYR A 85 20.90 24.26 28.00
C TYR A 85 22.19 24.94 27.50
N PHE A 86 22.77 24.46 26.40
CA PHE A 86 23.98 25.05 25.83
C PHE A 86 23.77 26.47 25.30
N LEU A 87 22.58 26.79 24.78
CA LEU A 87 22.24 28.15 24.40
C LEU A 87 22.21 29.08 25.62
N VAL A 88 21.60 28.66 26.73
CA VAL A 88 21.59 29.44 27.98
C VAL A 88 23.01 29.63 28.50
N VAL A 89 23.82 28.57 28.54
CA VAL A 89 25.22 28.65 28.97
C VAL A 89 26.04 29.56 28.05
N ALA A 90 25.83 29.50 26.74
CA ALA A 90 26.49 30.37 25.78
C ALA A 90 26.10 31.85 26.01
N LEU A 91 24.85 32.17 26.28
CA LEU A 91 24.41 33.54 26.59
C LEU A 91 25.02 34.04 27.91
N VAL A 92 25.07 33.20 28.94
CA VAL A 92 25.69 33.57 30.23
C VAL A 92 27.22 33.69 30.09
N SER A 93 27.85 32.98 29.14
CA SER A 93 29.30 33.06 28.89
C SER A 93 29.82 34.44 28.47
N PHE A 94 28.94 35.32 27.97
CA PHE A 94 29.28 36.73 27.68
C PHE A 94 29.36 37.61 28.93
N THR A 95 28.93 37.09 30.07
CA THR A 95 29.02 37.79 31.35
C THR A 95 30.32 37.42 32.07
N PRO A 96 30.86 38.31 32.92
CA PRO A 96 32.05 38.01 33.70
C PRO A 96 31.84 36.89 34.76
N LEU A 97 30.62 36.33 34.87
CA LEU A 97 30.29 35.20 35.74
C LEU A 97 30.88 33.88 35.24
N ALA A 98 31.22 33.81 33.94
CA ALA A 98 31.62 32.58 33.30
C ALA A 98 33.09 32.25 33.58
N PRO A 99 33.41 30.99 33.96
CA PRO A 99 34.78 30.55 34.20
C PRO A 99 35.58 30.38 32.90
N PHE A 100 34.90 30.34 31.76
CA PHE A 100 35.48 30.14 30.43
C PHE A 100 35.17 31.32 29.50
N SER A 101 36.00 31.49 28.48
CA SER A 101 35.75 32.48 27.43
C SER A 101 34.55 32.09 26.56
N ALA A 102 33.72 33.07 26.17
CA ALA A 102 32.54 32.84 25.33
C ALA A 102 32.82 32.05 24.03
N PRO A 103 33.95 32.27 23.30
CA PRO A 103 34.26 31.48 22.10
C PRO A 103 34.39 29.98 22.36
N SER A 104 34.85 29.57 23.54
CA SER A 104 35.08 28.16 23.88
C SER A 104 33.79 27.33 23.95
N ILE A 105 32.65 27.97 24.24
CA ILE A 105 31.33 27.31 24.34
C ILE A 105 30.52 27.55 23.06
N LEU A 106 30.59 28.75 22.51
CA LEU A 106 29.84 29.14 21.33
C LEU A 106 30.29 28.38 20.08
N LEU A 107 31.60 28.19 19.89
CA LEU A 107 32.13 27.53 18.69
C LEU A 107 31.68 26.06 18.59
N PRO A 108 31.81 25.20 19.62
CA PRO A 108 31.27 23.84 19.57
C PRO A 108 29.76 23.80 19.30
N LEU A 109 28.98 24.68 19.93
CA LEU A 109 27.53 24.74 19.73
C LEU A 109 27.17 25.08 18.27
N ILE A 110 27.83 26.07 17.67
CA ILE A 110 27.64 26.45 16.27
C ILE A 110 28.03 25.30 15.34
N VAL A 111 29.16 24.62 15.59
CA VAL A 111 29.61 23.49 14.76
C VAL A 111 28.61 22.33 14.84
N VAL A 112 28.12 22.02 16.03
CA VAL A 112 27.14 20.95 16.25
C VAL A 112 25.83 21.25 15.51
N ILE A 113 25.23 22.41 15.77
CA ILE A 113 23.97 22.81 15.11
C ILE A 113 24.18 22.94 13.59
N GLY A 114 25.33 23.47 13.15
CA GLY A 114 25.67 23.58 11.74
C GLY A 114 25.78 22.23 11.05
N ALA A 115 26.39 21.23 11.70
CA ALA A 115 26.49 19.87 11.16
C ALA A 115 25.11 19.20 11.03
N THR A 116 24.24 19.32 12.05
CA THR A 116 22.90 18.73 12.03
C THR A 116 22.01 19.41 10.99
N MET A 117 22.05 20.74 10.90
CA MET A 117 21.37 21.50 9.85
C MET A 117 21.92 21.17 8.46
N GLY A 118 23.23 21.00 8.32
CA GLY A 118 23.88 20.62 7.05
C GLY A 118 23.38 19.28 6.53
N LYS A 119 23.21 18.28 7.41
CA LYS A 119 22.56 17.01 7.07
C LYS A 119 21.13 17.23 6.55
N GLU A 120 20.30 17.99 7.26
CA GLU A 120 18.91 18.27 6.86
C GLU A 120 18.85 18.97 5.49
N VAL A 121 19.78 19.88 5.19
CA VAL A 121 19.90 20.51 3.86
C VAL A 121 20.16 19.47 2.79
N VAL A 122 21.10 18.54 3.01
CA VAL A 122 21.43 17.50 2.03
C VAL A 122 20.23 16.58 1.78
N GLU A 123 19.51 16.19 2.82
CA GLU A 123 18.31 15.35 2.71
C GLU A 123 17.17 16.06 1.95
N ASP A 124 16.88 17.32 2.27
CA ASP A 124 15.81 18.09 1.61
C ASP A 124 16.18 18.52 0.17
N TRP A 125 17.47 18.80 -0.09
CA TRP A 125 17.96 19.10 -1.44
C TRP A 125 17.79 17.92 -2.40
N ARG A 126 17.96 16.69 -1.90
CA ARG A 126 17.71 15.48 -2.70
C ARG A 126 16.24 15.38 -3.12
N ARG A 127 15.30 15.62 -2.20
CA ARG A 127 13.86 15.67 -2.53
C ARG A 127 13.56 16.76 -3.55
N ARG A 128 14.14 17.94 -3.36
CA ARG A 128 13.99 19.04 -4.30
C ARG A 128 14.50 18.70 -5.71
N LYS A 129 15.62 17.97 -5.83
CA LYS A 129 16.14 17.55 -7.13
C LYS A 129 15.12 16.66 -7.86
N GLN A 130 14.46 15.75 -7.15
CA GLN A 130 13.42 14.90 -7.71
C GLN A 130 12.16 15.69 -8.10
N ASP A 131 11.71 16.60 -7.23
CA ASP A 131 10.59 17.49 -7.54
C ASP A 131 10.90 18.31 -8.80
N VAL A 132 12.12 18.83 -8.94
CA VAL A 132 12.56 19.59 -10.13
C VAL A 132 12.57 18.73 -11.38
N GLU A 133 13.00 17.48 -11.27
CA GLU A 133 12.99 16.52 -12.39
C GLU A 133 11.56 16.24 -12.84
N ALA A 134 10.66 15.86 -11.92
CA ALA A 134 9.26 15.59 -12.20
C ALA A 134 8.53 16.81 -12.80
N ASN A 135 8.71 17.99 -12.21
CA ASN A 135 8.05 19.22 -12.66
C ASN A 135 8.56 19.74 -14.02
N ASN A 136 9.75 19.31 -14.47
CA ASN A 136 10.33 19.69 -15.76
C ASN A 136 10.21 18.59 -16.82
N ARG A 137 9.58 17.45 -16.52
CA ARG A 137 9.14 16.50 -17.55
C ARG A 137 8.26 17.22 -18.56
N LYS A 138 8.32 16.75 -19.80
CA LYS A 138 7.62 17.36 -20.93
C LYS A 138 6.37 16.56 -21.27
N VAL A 139 5.40 17.22 -21.88
CA VAL A 139 4.23 16.59 -22.51
C VAL A 139 3.73 17.46 -23.65
N LYS A 140 3.06 16.86 -24.63
CA LYS A 140 2.50 17.58 -25.79
C LYS A 140 1.13 18.15 -25.43
N VAL A 141 0.97 19.45 -25.53
CA VAL A 141 -0.29 20.17 -25.26
C VAL A 141 -0.80 20.80 -26.54
N TYR A 142 -2.12 20.73 -26.74
CA TYR A 142 -2.76 21.40 -27.86
C TYR A 142 -2.78 22.91 -27.65
N GLY A 143 -2.05 23.63 -28.51
CA GLY A 143 -1.88 25.07 -28.43
C GLY A 143 -2.99 25.85 -29.13
N ARG A 144 -2.98 27.17 -28.93
CA ARG A 144 -3.87 28.11 -29.62
C ARG A 144 -3.64 28.14 -31.13
N ASP A 145 -2.45 27.75 -31.57
CA ASP A 145 -2.05 27.69 -32.96
C ASP A 145 -2.55 26.40 -33.65
N HIS A 146 -3.52 25.71 -33.04
CA HIS A 146 -4.13 24.45 -33.51
C HIS A 146 -3.11 23.34 -33.78
N THR A 147 -2.02 23.33 -33.02
CA THR A 147 -0.92 22.36 -33.14
C THR A 147 -0.44 21.91 -31.76
N PHE A 148 0.12 20.72 -31.68
CA PHE A 148 0.72 20.20 -30.46
C PHE A 148 2.12 20.80 -30.23
N HIS A 149 2.33 21.39 -29.06
CA HIS A 149 3.63 21.91 -28.63
C HIS A 149 4.06 21.25 -27.32
N GLU A 150 5.36 21.06 -27.15
CA GLU A 150 5.91 20.53 -25.91
C GLU A 150 5.87 21.59 -24.80
N THR A 151 5.26 21.25 -23.67
CA THR A 151 5.26 22.07 -22.45
C THR A 151 5.79 21.28 -21.27
N ARG A 152 6.19 21.98 -20.20
CA ARG A 152 6.61 21.32 -18.95
C ARG A 152 5.42 21.00 -18.09
N TRP A 153 5.50 19.92 -17.31
CA TRP A 153 4.41 19.49 -16.42
C TRP A 153 3.92 20.61 -15.50
N LYS A 154 4.82 21.42 -14.92
CA LYS A 154 4.47 22.54 -14.03
C LYS A 154 3.62 23.65 -14.68
N GLU A 155 3.65 23.74 -16.00
CA GLU A 155 2.95 24.77 -16.79
C GLU A 155 1.54 24.35 -17.20
N LEU A 156 1.19 23.06 -17.05
CA LEU A 156 -0.14 22.52 -17.34
C LEU A 156 -1.22 23.14 -16.45
N ARG A 157 -2.38 23.34 -17.08
CA ARG A 157 -3.58 23.91 -16.47
C ARG A 157 -4.77 23.00 -16.70
N VAL A 158 -5.80 23.25 -15.90
CA VAL A 158 -7.09 22.56 -15.98
C VAL A 158 -7.79 22.98 -17.27
N GLY A 159 -8.27 22.01 -18.04
CA GLY A 159 -8.89 22.22 -19.35
C GLY A 159 -7.93 22.11 -20.54
N ASP A 160 -6.62 21.97 -20.30
CA ASP A 160 -5.64 21.74 -21.36
C ASP A 160 -5.87 20.35 -21.99
N LEU A 161 -5.84 20.29 -23.32
CA LEU A 161 -5.88 19.05 -24.07
C LEU A 161 -4.45 18.56 -24.30
N VAL A 162 -4.18 17.32 -23.92
CA VAL A 162 -2.83 16.75 -23.85
C VAL A 162 -2.78 15.47 -24.67
N LYS A 163 -1.71 15.31 -25.43
CA LYS A 163 -1.35 14.06 -26.12
C LYS A 163 -0.25 13.37 -25.31
N VAL A 164 -0.50 12.11 -24.95
CA VAL A 164 0.46 11.25 -24.23
C VAL A 164 0.80 10.08 -25.13
N GLU A 165 2.10 9.79 -25.29
CA GLU A 165 2.60 8.74 -26.18
C GLU A 165 2.86 7.43 -25.42
N LYS A 166 3.03 6.32 -26.16
CA LYS A 166 3.34 5.01 -25.61
C LYS A 166 4.52 5.09 -24.64
N ASP A 167 4.37 4.43 -23.49
CA ASP A 167 5.37 4.37 -22.42
C ASP A 167 5.64 5.70 -21.70
N GLU A 168 4.83 6.75 -21.92
CA GLU A 168 4.88 7.98 -21.13
C GLU A 168 4.01 7.91 -19.88
N VAL A 169 4.38 8.73 -18.89
CA VAL A 169 3.67 8.86 -17.61
C VAL A 169 2.68 10.01 -17.69
N PHE A 170 1.47 9.81 -17.16
CA PHE A 170 0.45 10.84 -17.14
C PHE A 170 0.83 12.01 -16.21
N PRO A 171 0.76 13.27 -16.69
CA PRO A 171 1.29 14.43 -15.98
C PRO A 171 0.35 14.99 -14.90
N ALA A 172 -0.93 14.64 -14.96
CA ALA A 172 -2.03 15.17 -14.17
C ALA A 172 -3.20 14.17 -14.25
N ASP A 173 -4.27 14.37 -13.48
CA ASP A 173 -5.47 13.55 -13.65
C ASP A 173 -6.27 14.09 -14.85
N MET A 174 -6.52 13.22 -15.82
CA MET A 174 -7.10 13.57 -17.11
C MET A 174 -8.24 12.64 -17.50
N ILE A 175 -9.20 13.15 -18.27
CA ILE A 175 -10.27 12.35 -18.86
C ILE A 175 -9.86 11.93 -20.26
N LEU A 176 -9.96 10.62 -20.53
CA LEU A 176 -9.67 10.03 -21.82
C LEU A 176 -10.72 10.46 -22.85
N MET A 177 -10.27 11.12 -23.92
CA MET A 177 -11.12 11.61 -25.00
C MET A 177 -11.11 10.67 -26.20
N SER A 178 -9.93 10.26 -26.64
CA SER A 178 -9.77 9.20 -27.65
C SER A 178 -8.41 8.53 -27.53
N SER A 179 -8.28 7.38 -28.17
CA SER A 179 -7.06 6.57 -28.23
C SER A 179 -6.59 6.39 -29.68
N SER A 180 -5.44 5.75 -29.86
CA SER A 180 -4.97 5.26 -31.16
C SER A 180 -5.87 4.15 -31.74
N TYR A 181 -6.52 3.35 -30.88
CA TYR A 181 -7.51 2.36 -31.31
C TYR A 181 -8.84 3.03 -31.66
N GLU A 182 -9.52 2.54 -32.70
CA GLU A 182 -10.85 3.03 -33.14
C GLU A 182 -11.92 2.89 -32.04
N ASP A 183 -11.70 1.93 -31.16
CA ASP A 183 -12.56 1.55 -30.04
C ASP A 183 -12.49 2.50 -28.83
N GLY A 184 -11.55 3.45 -28.83
CA GLY A 184 -11.41 4.39 -27.72
C GLY A 184 -10.78 3.79 -26.45
N ILE A 185 -10.15 2.62 -26.56
CA ILE A 185 -9.56 1.88 -25.43
C ILE A 185 -8.08 2.25 -25.26
N CYS A 186 -7.61 2.35 -24.02
CA CYS A 186 -6.19 2.36 -23.72
C CYS A 186 -5.85 1.52 -22.48
N TYR A 187 -4.58 1.13 -22.39
CA TYR A 187 -4.07 0.32 -21.28
C TYR A 187 -3.15 1.15 -20.39
N VAL A 188 -3.42 1.11 -19.09
CA VAL A 188 -2.74 1.93 -18.10
C VAL A 188 -2.11 1.05 -17.03
N GLU A 189 -0.81 1.20 -16.85
CA GLU A 189 -0.07 0.59 -15.75
C GLU A 189 -0.14 1.51 -14.52
N THR A 190 -0.70 1.00 -13.41
CA THR A 190 -0.88 1.75 -12.16
C THR A 190 0.12 1.39 -11.07
N MET A 191 1.23 0.71 -11.40
CA MET A 191 2.32 0.33 -10.48
C MET A 191 2.80 1.49 -9.57
N ASN A 192 2.73 2.73 -10.05
CA ASN A 192 3.11 3.92 -9.29
C ASN A 192 2.03 4.47 -8.37
N LEU A 193 0.83 3.87 -8.29
CA LEU A 193 -0.36 4.41 -7.61
C LEU A 193 -0.97 3.46 -6.59
N ASP A 194 -1.22 2.22 -7.01
CA ASP A 194 -1.75 1.14 -6.18
C ASP A 194 -0.69 0.07 -5.93
N GLY A 195 0.39 0.10 -6.72
CA GLY A 195 1.34 -0.99 -6.72
C GLY A 195 0.70 -2.24 -7.30
N GLU A 196 -0.11 -2.14 -8.35
CA GLU A 196 -0.51 -3.27 -9.19
C GLU A 196 0.24 -3.21 -10.53
N THR A 197 0.79 -4.34 -10.98
CA THR A 197 1.48 -4.44 -12.28
C THR A 197 0.56 -4.64 -13.47
N ASN A 198 -0.64 -5.14 -13.20
CA ASN A 198 -1.56 -5.49 -14.27
C ASN A 198 -2.02 -4.24 -15.00
N LEU A 199 -2.19 -4.39 -16.31
CA LEU A 199 -2.70 -3.31 -17.14
C LEU A 199 -4.19 -3.14 -16.88
N LYS A 200 -4.58 -1.91 -16.55
CA LYS A 200 -5.98 -1.53 -16.40
C LYS A 200 -6.50 -0.98 -17.71
N VAL A 201 -7.63 -1.50 -18.15
CA VAL A 201 -8.32 -1.01 -19.34
C VAL A 201 -9.06 0.29 -18.98
N LYS A 202 -8.87 1.30 -19.81
CA LYS A 202 -9.58 2.58 -19.74
C LYS A 202 -10.26 2.84 -21.08
N GLN A 203 -11.45 3.41 -21.03
CA GLN A 203 -12.28 3.60 -22.23
C GLN A 203 -12.71 5.06 -22.36
N SER A 204 -12.64 5.60 -23.56
CA SER A 204 -13.18 6.91 -23.90
C SER A 204 -14.71 6.85 -24.06
N LEU A 205 -15.35 8.01 -24.15
CA LEU A 205 -16.75 8.05 -24.60
C LEU A 205 -16.82 7.76 -26.10
N GLU A 206 -17.85 7.05 -26.53
CA GLU A 206 -18.07 6.73 -27.96
C GLU A 206 -18.13 8.00 -28.82
N VAL A 207 -18.76 9.05 -28.29
CA VAL A 207 -18.94 10.33 -28.98
C VAL A 207 -17.63 11.07 -29.22
N THR A 208 -16.61 10.80 -28.40
CA THR A 208 -15.29 11.43 -28.50
C THR A 208 -14.25 10.52 -29.16
N SER A 209 -14.58 9.24 -29.44
CA SER A 209 -13.65 8.28 -30.05
C SER A 209 -13.13 8.75 -31.41
N SER A 210 -13.99 9.39 -32.21
CA SER A 210 -13.66 9.90 -33.56
C SER A 210 -12.67 11.09 -33.58
N LEU A 211 -12.21 11.57 -32.43
CA LEU A 211 -11.24 12.66 -32.32
C LEU A 211 -9.80 12.17 -32.57
N HIS A 212 -9.48 11.77 -33.81
CA HIS A 212 -8.13 11.34 -34.19
C HIS A 212 -7.29 12.46 -34.83
N ASP A 213 -7.94 13.38 -35.54
CA ASP A 213 -7.30 14.45 -36.31
C ASP A 213 -7.25 15.80 -35.59
N GLU A 214 -6.21 16.60 -35.84
CA GLU A 214 -6.06 17.97 -35.33
C GLU A 214 -7.25 18.88 -35.74
N LEU A 215 -7.83 18.64 -36.92
CA LEU A 215 -9.02 19.35 -37.41
C LEU A 215 -10.28 19.04 -36.58
N SER A 216 -10.44 17.79 -36.16
CA SER A 216 -11.56 17.38 -35.28
C SER A 216 -11.41 18.02 -33.91
N LEU A 217 -10.17 18.09 -33.41
CA LEU A 217 -9.84 18.78 -32.14
C LEU A 217 -10.06 20.29 -32.21
N GLN A 218 -9.89 20.93 -33.37
CA GLN A 218 -10.15 22.35 -33.54
C GLN A 218 -11.62 22.72 -33.29
N ASN A 219 -12.56 21.87 -33.73
CA ASN A 219 -13.99 22.12 -33.57
C ASN A 219 -14.55 21.61 -32.22
N PHE A 220 -13.78 20.79 -31.52
CA PHE A 220 -14.20 20.19 -30.26
C PHE A 220 -14.24 21.23 -29.14
N LYS A 221 -15.44 21.52 -28.62
CA LYS A 221 -15.67 22.35 -27.43
C LYS A 221 -16.60 21.61 -26.49
N ALA A 222 -16.20 21.44 -25.24
CA ALA A 222 -16.99 20.73 -24.25
C ALA A 222 -16.85 21.34 -22.86
N VAL A 223 -17.80 21.04 -21.98
CA VAL A 223 -17.75 21.41 -20.56
C VAL A 223 -17.84 20.15 -19.73
N ILE A 224 -16.86 19.92 -18.86
CA ILE A 224 -16.86 18.80 -17.92
C ILE A 224 -17.26 19.34 -16.55
N LYS A 225 -18.28 18.76 -15.94
CA LYS A 225 -18.63 19.01 -14.53
C LYS A 225 -18.31 17.75 -13.74
N CYS A 226 -17.52 17.87 -12.67
CA CYS A 226 -17.09 16.73 -11.86
C CYS A 226 -17.11 17.07 -10.38
N GLU A 227 -16.94 16.07 -9.54
CA GLU A 227 -16.79 16.24 -8.09
C GLU A 227 -15.54 17.04 -7.68
N ASP A 228 -15.50 17.46 -6.41
CA ASP A 228 -14.29 18.05 -5.83
C ASP A 228 -13.19 16.98 -5.66
N PRO A 229 -11.90 17.36 -5.69
CA PRO A 229 -10.78 16.45 -5.45
C PRO A 229 -10.96 15.61 -4.18
N ASN A 230 -10.85 14.29 -4.31
CA ASN A 230 -10.93 13.32 -3.22
C ASN A 230 -9.69 12.40 -3.19
N ASP A 231 -9.54 11.65 -2.10
CA ASP A 231 -8.49 10.68 -1.86
C ASP A 231 -8.82 9.28 -2.41
N SER A 232 -10.04 9.05 -2.87
CA SER A 232 -10.45 7.74 -3.40
C SER A 232 -9.98 7.54 -4.85
N LEU A 233 -9.06 6.61 -5.10
CA LEU A 233 -8.55 6.32 -6.46
C LEU A 233 -9.64 5.77 -7.40
N TYR A 234 -10.61 5.02 -6.88
CA TYR A 234 -11.57 4.23 -7.66
C TYR A 234 -12.92 4.90 -7.91
N ILE A 235 -13.22 6.00 -7.22
CA ILE A 235 -14.52 6.68 -7.32
C ILE A 235 -14.32 7.96 -8.11
N PHE A 236 -14.94 8.08 -9.28
CA PHE A 236 -15.00 9.35 -10.00
C PHE A 236 -16.39 9.55 -10.56
N VAL A 237 -16.98 10.70 -10.28
CA VAL A 237 -18.30 11.09 -10.79
C VAL A 237 -18.18 12.40 -11.54
N GLY A 238 -18.54 12.37 -12.82
CA GLY A 238 -18.60 13.56 -13.65
C GLY A 238 -19.61 13.44 -14.79
N VAL A 239 -19.79 14.55 -15.51
CA VAL A 239 -20.65 14.64 -16.69
C VAL A 239 -19.94 15.51 -17.73
N LEU A 240 -19.80 14.99 -18.94
CA LEU A 240 -19.37 15.73 -20.12
C LEU A 240 -20.59 16.33 -20.82
N TYR A 241 -20.56 17.63 -21.06
CA TYR A 241 -21.53 18.36 -21.86
C TYR A 241 -20.92 18.64 -23.23
N TYR A 242 -21.45 17.99 -24.26
CA TYR A 242 -20.99 18.10 -25.64
C TYR A 242 -22.20 18.11 -26.59
N ASP A 243 -22.21 19.02 -27.57
CA ASP A 243 -23.30 19.22 -28.54
C ASP A 243 -24.71 19.28 -27.91
N GLY A 244 -24.83 19.94 -26.75
CA GLY A 244 -26.10 20.09 -26.02
C GLY A 244 -26.60 18.83 -25.29
N SER A 245 -25.88 17.71 -25.40
CA SER A 245 -26.18 16.44 -24.74
C SER A 245 -25.27 16.21 -23.53
N LYS A 246 -25.73 15.38 -22.59
CA LYS A 246 -25.01 15.04 -21.35
C LYS A 246 -24.54 13.59 -21.41
N TYR A 247 -23.25 13.36 -21.17
CA TYR A 247 -22.65 12.02 -21.11
C TYR A 247 -22.05 11.78 -19.73
N PRO A 248 -22.41 10.70 -19.03
CA PRO A 248 -21.82 10.37 -17.73
C PRO A 248 -20.34 10.02 -17.88
N LEU A 249 -19.54 10.46 -16.91
CA LEU A 249 -18.13 10.07 -16.76
C LEU A 249 -17.97 9.28 -15.47
N SER A 250 -17.20 8.19 -15.55
CA SER A 250 -16.88 7.29 -14.45
C SER A 250 -15.36 7.14 -14.27
N ALA A 251 -14.93 6.33 -13.31
CA ALA A 251 -13.52 6.01 -13.10
C ALA A 251 -12.87 5.26 -14.29
N GLN A 252 -13.67 4.62 -15.17
CA GLN A 252 -13.17 3.98 -16.40
C GLN A 252 -12.67 5.00 -17.44
N ASN A 253 -13.14 6.26 -17.36
CA ASN A 253 -12.72 7.33 -18.26
C ASN A 253 -11.57 8.18 -17.68
N LEU A 254 -11.20 7.97 -16.41
CA LEU A 254 -10.19 8.75 -15.71
C LEU A 254 -8.80 8.10 -15.80
N LEU A 255 -7.83 8.88 -16.27
CA LEU A 255 -6.41 8.58 -16.31
C LEU A 255 -5.74 9.34 -15.15
N LEU A 256 -5.07 8.61 -14.27
CA LEU A 256 -4.51 9.18 -13.03
C LEU A 256 -3.07 9.64 -13.25
N ARG A 257 -2.66 10.72 -12.59
CA ARG A 257 -1.26 11.17 -12.57
C ARG A 257 -0.33 10.02 -12.15
N ASP A 258 0.90 10.01 -12.63
CA ASP A 258 1.94 9.02 -12.32
C ASP A 258 1.66 7.57 -12.80
N SER A 259 0.47 7.27 -13.34
CA SER A 259 0.26 6.05 -14.11
C SER A 259 0.90 6.12 -15.51
N LYS A 260 1.20 4.98 -16.12
CA LYS A 260 1.96 4.90 -17.38
C LYS A 260 1.10 4.32 -18.50
N LEU A 261 1.14 4.90 -19.69
CA LEU A 261 0.45 4.37 -20.86
C LEU A 261 1.22 3.16 -21.43
N ARG A 262 0.53 2.05 -21.64
CA ARG A 262 1.07 0.80 -22.23
C ARG A 262 0.21 0.33 -23.39
N ASN A 263 0.78 -0.45 -24.29
CA ASN A 263 0.11 -1.13 -25.40
C ASN A 263 -0.84 -0.26 -26.24
N THR A 264 -0.62 1.06 -26.25
CA THR A 264 -1.40 2.05 -26.97
C THR A 264 -0.43 3.11 -27.46
N GLU A 265 -0.46 3.45 -28.75
CA GLU A 265 0.55 4.34 -29.35
C GLU A 265 0.44 5.77 -28.84
N TYR A 266 -0.78 6.27 -28.72
CA TYR A 266 -1.07 7.58 -28.13
C TYR A 266 -2.49 7.66 -27.62
N VAL A 267 -2.72 8.60 -26.70
CA VAL A 267 -4.06 8.99 -26.24
C VAL A 267 -4.19 10.51 -26.19
N TYR A 268 -5.41 11.00 -26.42
CA TYR A 268 -5.79 12.38 -26.16
C TYR A 268 -6.62 12.46 -24.89
N GLY A 269 -6.23 13.34 -23.98
CA GLY A 269 -6.90 13.52 -22.70
C GLY A 269 -7.01 14.98 -22.28
N VAL A 270 -8.03 15.29 -21.50
CA VAL A 270 -8.27 16.64 -20.95
C VAL A 270 -7.91 16.68 -19.48
N VAL A 271 -7.08 17.62 -19.08
CA VAL A 271 -6.64 17.77 -17.68
C VAL A 271 -7.79 18.28 -16.80
N VAL A 272 -8.14 17.52 -15.75
CA VAL A 272 -9.20 17.86 -14.80
C VAL A 272 -8.62 18.29 -13.45
N PHE A 273 -7.72 17.50 -12.86
CA PHE A 273 -7.05 17.84 -11.60
C PHE A 273 -5.56 18.06 -11.80
N THR A 274 -5.00 19.08 -11.14
CA THR A 274 -3.61 19.52 -11.29
C THR A 274 -2.90 19.64 -9.96
N GLY A 275 -1.61 19.25 -9.93
CA GLY A 275 -0.72 19.42 -8.79
C GLY A 275 -1.25 18.73 -7.54
N HIS A 276 -1.36 19.49 -6.45
CA HIS A 276 -1.90 18.97 -5.18
C HIS A 276 -3.39 18.64 -5.22
N ASP A 277 -4.14 18.95 -6.28
CA ASP A 277 -5.53 18.50 -6.44
C ASP A 277 -5.62 17.10 -7.06
N THR A 278 -4.53 16.55 -7.60
CA THR A 278 -4.55 15.18 -8.13
C THR A 278 -4.74 14.16 -7.02
N LYS A 279 -5.43 13.06 -7.33
CA LYS A 279 -5.76 12.01 -6.35
C LYS A 279 -4.51 11.40 -5.69
N VAL A 280 -3.42 11.30 -6.44
CA VAL A 280 -2.12 10.83 -5.96
C VAL A 280 -1.57 11.73 -4.85
N MET A 281 -1.66 13.05 -5.04
CA MET A 281 -1.16 14.02 -4.08
C MET A 281 -2.09 14.20 -2.89
N GLN A 282 -3.39 13.95 -3.06
CA GLN A 282 -4.34 13.86 -1.93
C GLN A 282 -4.05 12.66 -1.03
N ASN A 283 -3.55 11.55 -1.59
CA ASN A 283 -3.10 10.38 -0.82
C ASN A 283 -1.69 10.53 -0.22
N THR A 284 -0.97 11.60 -0.56
CA THR A 284 0.36 11.86 0.02
C THR A 284 0.22 12.55 1.37
N THR A 285 0.72 11.94 2.44
CA THR A 285 0.79 12.58 3.75
C THR A 285 2.07 13.41 3.89
N ASP A 286 1.95 14.54 4.59
CA ASP A 286 3.12 15.35 4.93
C ASP A 286 4.12 14.52 5.75
N PRO A 287 5.42 14.50 5.40
CA PRO A 287 6.40 13.65 6.06
C PRO A 287 6.48 13.97 7.56
N PRO A 288 6.09 13.04 8.46
CA PRO A 288 6.11 13.31 9.88
C PRO A 288 7.56 13.40 10.40
N SER A 289 7.80 14.31 11.34
CA SER A 289 9.07 14.39 12.06
C SER A 289 9.11 13.30 13.14
N LYS A 290 9.49 12.07 12.76
CA LYS A 290 9.62 10.93 13.68
C LYS A 290 10.85 11.12 14.57
N ARG A 291 10.68 10.99 15.89
CA ARG A 291 11.77 10.98 16.88
C ARG A 291 12.01 9.55 17.34
N SER A 292 13.29 9.17 17.48
CA SER A 292 13.67 7.86 18.00
C SER A 292 13.36 7.74 19.50
N THR A 293 13.08 6.52 19.95
CA THR A 293 12.93 6.16 21.37
C THR A 293 14.23 6.44 22.13
N ILE A 294 15.38 6.25 21.48
CA ILE A 294 16.70 6.58 22.05
C ILE A 294 16.82 8.07 22.32
N GLU A 295 16.38 8.95 21.42
CA GLU A 295 16.39 10.41 21.66
C GLU A 295 15.56 10.78 22.89
N ILE A 296 14.37 10.19 23.06
CA ILE A 296 13.51 10.43 24.22
C ILE A 296 14.17 9.93 25.52
N ARG A 297 14.84 8.76 25.48
CA ARG A 297 15.58 8.23 26.64
C ARG A 297 16.81 9.09 26.96
N MET A 298 17.51 9.58 25.95
CA MET A 298 18.65 10.47 26.12
C MET A 298 18.24 11.79 26.80
N ASP A 299 17.10 12.37 26.39
CA ASP A 299 16.56 13.56 27.07
C ASP A 299 16.31 13.28 28.56
N LYS A 300 15.78 12.10 28.93
CA LYS A 300 15.63 11.69 30.35
C LYS A 300 16.98 11.60 31.08
N ILE A 301 18.01 11.02 30.46
CA ILE A 301 19.36 10.94 31.04
C ILE A 301 19.92 12.35 31.25
N ILE A 302 19.74 13.25 30.27
CA ILE A 302 20.18 14.64 30.36
C ILE A 302 19.46 15.37 31.50
N TYR A 303 18.17 15.13 31.72
CA TYR A 303 17.47 15.68 32.87
C TYR A 303 18.03 15.18 34.21
N ILE A 304 18.41 13.90 34.30
CA ILE A 304 19.05 13.33 35.50
C ILE A 304 20.43 13.99 35.71
N LEU A 305 21.26 14.08 34.66
CA LEU A 305 22.58 14.72 34.72
C LEU A 305 22.46 16.20 35.11
N PHE A 306 21.51 16.92 34.53
CA PHE A 306 21.22 18.31 34.87
C PHE A 306 20.77 18.46 36.33
N SER A 307 19.95 17.54 36.83
CA SER A 307 19.51 17.54 38.24
C SER A 307 20.68 17.32 39.20
N ILE A 308 21.58 16.38 38.87
CA ILE A 308 22.82 16.13 39.64
C ILE A 308 23.74 17.36 39.59
N LEU A 309 23.89 17.97 38.42
CA LEU A 309 24.69 19.18 38.21
C LEU A 309 24.17 20.34 39.10
N VAL A 310 22.86 20.59 39.10
CA VAL A 310 22.25 21.61 39.95
C VAL A 310 22.45 21.28 41.43
N LEU A 311 22.32 20.01 41.83
CA LEU A 311 22.51 19.58 43.21
C LEU A 311 23.94 19.81 43.70
N ILE A 312 24.95 19.40 42.92
CA ILE A 312 26.36 19.57 43.27
C ILE A 312 26.72 21.06 43.36
N SER A 313 26.28 21.85 42.37
CA SER A 313 26.51 23.30 42.34
C SER A 313 25.83 24.00 43.52
N PHE A 314 24.64 23.55 43.91
CA PHE A 314 23.89 24.09 45.05
C PHE A 314 24.58 23.79 46.38
N ILE A 315 25.03 22.55 46.59
CA ILE A 315 25.77 22.15 47.79
C ILE A 315 27.10 22.93 47.87
N GLY A 316 27.84 23.02 46.76
CA GLY A 316 29.08 23.81 46.67
C GLY A 316 28.85 25.29 47.02
N SER A 317 27.81 25.90 46.47
CA SER A 317 27.40 27.27 46.77
C SER A 317 27.06 27.50 48.26
N ILE A 318 26.39 26.54 48.92
CA ILE A 318 26.11 26.64 50.37
C ILE A 318 27.42 26.69 51.16
N PHE A 319 28.34 25.75 50.90
CA PHE A 319 29.63 25.71 51.60
C PHE A 319 30.46 26.97 51.31
N TYR A 320 30.46 27.45 50.07
CA TYR A 320 31.12 28.69 49.69
C TYR A 320 30.51 29.91 50.40
N GLY A 321 29.18 29.99 50.48
CA GLY A 321 28.46 31.06 51.17
C GLY A 321 28.74 31.10 52.66
N ILE A 322 28.76 29.94 53.33
CA ILE A 322 29.14 29.82 54.75
C ILE A 322 30.59 30.27 54.95
N GLY A 323 31.51 29.78 54.13
CA GLY A 323 32.92 30.18 54.20
C GLY A 323 33.15 31.67 53.95
N THR A 324 32.42 32.26 53.02
CA THR A 324 32.49 33.69 52.69
C THR A 324 31.93 34.56 53.82
N LYS A 325 30.87 34.11 54.50
CA LYS A 325 30.32 34.79 55.67
C LYS A 325 31.29 34.76 56.86
N ASP A 326 31.94 33.62 57.08
CA ASP A 326 32.90 33.44 58.18
C ASP A 326 34.18 34.26 58.02
N ASP A 327 34.48 34.73 56.81
CA ASP A 327 35.64 35.57 56.52
C ASP A 327 35.49 37.03 57.00
N PHE A 328 34.28 37.46 57.38
CA PHE A 328 34.01 38.77 57.98
C PHE A 328 33.52 38.63 59.43
N ARG A 329 34.44 38.74 60.39
CA ARG A 329 34.14 38.64 61.82
C ARG A 329 34.71 39.84 62.57
N SER A 330 33.85 40.53 63.32
CA SER A 330 34.23 41.67 64.17
C SER A 330 34.98 42.80 63.44
N GLY A 331 34.58 43.12 62.20
CA GLY A 331 35.14 44.23 61.43
C GLY A 331 36.54 44.00 60.84
N LYS A 332 37.09 42.77 60.93
CA LYS A 332 38.36 42.38 60.31
C LYS A 332 38.13 41.23 59.33
N TYR A 333 38.80 41.30 58.18
CA TYR A 333 38.79 40.23 57.19
C TYR A 333 39.80 39.14 57.55
N LYS A 334 39.35 37.89 57.64
CA LYS A 334 40.21 36.74 58.01
C LYS A 334 41.28 36.47 56.95
N ARG A 335 40.94 36.61 55.66
CA ARG A 335 41.83 36.38 54.50
C ARG A 335 42.20 37.70 53.82
N TRP A 336 42.83 38.61 54.56
CA TRP A 336 43.18 39.97 54.10
C TRP A 336 44.06 39.99 52.83
N TYR A 337 44.90 38.97 52.62
CA TYR A 337 45.78 38.86 51.45
C TYR A 337 45.03 38.65 50.12
N LEU A 338 43.75 38.23 50.16
CA LEU A 338 42.88 38.11 48.97
C LEU A 338 42.21 39.44 48.58
N ARG A 339 42.52 40.55 49.27
CA ARG A 339 41.94 41.89 49.09
C ARG A 339 40.41 41.90 49.03
N PRO A 340 39.70 41.39 50.05
CA PRO A 340 38.24 41.50 50.13
C PRO A 340 37.73 42.95 50.22
N ASP A 341 38.63 43.92 50.47
CA ASP A 341 38.35 45.35 50.51
C ASP A 341 38.09 45.95 49.10
N ALA A 342 38.60 45.29 48.05
CA ALA A 342 38.42 45.62 46.64
C ALA A 342 37.69 44.49 45.90
N SER A 343 36.74 43.84 46.58
CA SER A 343 36.06 42.66 46.07
C SER A 343 35.17 42.97 44.86
N THR A 344 35.31 42.17 43.81
CA THR A 344 34.30 42.03 42.76
C THR A 344 33.00 41.43 43.32
N LEU A 345 31.88 41.58 42.59
CA LEU A 345 30.56 41.02 42.92
C LEU A 345 30.57 39.52 43.35
N TYR A 346 31.62 38.78 42.97
CA TYR A 346 31.83 37.34 43.20
C TYR A 346 32.26 36.95 44.63
N PHE A 347 32.88 37.87 45.38
CA PHE A 347 33.40 37.57 46.72
C PHE A 347 33.19 38.77 47.65
N ASP A 348 31.94 39.08 47.97
CA ASP A 348 31.58 40.11 48.96
C ASP A 348 31.15 39.46 50.29
N PRO A 349 31.99 39.51 51.34
CA PRO A 349 31.67 38.99 52.66
C PRO A 349 30.48 39.68 53.33
N ARG A 350 30.14 40.92 52.94
CA ARG A 350 29.00 41.67 53.48
C ARG A 350 27.67 41.20 52.86
N ARG A 351 27.72 40.63 51.66
CA ARG A 351 26.57 40.09 50.92
C ARG A 351 26.79 38.60 50.59
N ALA A 352 27.06 37.81 51.62
CA ALA A 352 27.40 36.39 51.46
C ALA A 352 26.34 35.56 50.72
N SER A 353 25.05 35.86 50.86
CA SER A 353 23.97 35.18 50.14
C SER A 353 23.99 35.44 48.62
N LEU A 354 24.33 36.66 48.22
CA LEU A 354 24.42 37.08 46.82
C LEU A 354 25.71 36.57 46.18
N SER A 355 26.82 36.54 46.94
CA SER A 355 28.07 35.87 46.52
C SER A 355 27.88 34.36 46.35
N ALA A 356 27.12 33.71 47.23
CA ALA A 356 26.77 32.30 47.09
C ALA A 356 25.92 32.04 45.83
N PHE A 357 24.94 32.89 45.53
CA PHE A 357 24.13 32.77 44.32
C PHE A 357 24.96 32.92 43.02
N PHE A 358 25.91 33.86 42.98
CA PHE A 358 26.80 33.97 41.82
C PHE A 358 27.77 32.79 41.72
N HIS A 359 28.28 32.28 42.85
CA HIS A 359 29.07 31.06 42.88
C HIS A 359 28.27 29.85 42.37
N PHE A 360 26.99 29.74 42.72
CA PHE A 360 26.10 28.70 42.18
C PHE A 360 26.02 28.78 40.64
N LEU A 361 25.85 29.97 40.08
CA LEU A 361 25.78 30.16 38.63
C LEU A 361 27.13 29.86 37.95
N THR A 362 28.25 30.23 38.57
CA THR A 362 29.60 29.91 38.09
C THR A 362 29.89 28.41 38.15
N ASP A 363 29.55 27.73 39.24
CA ASP A 363 29.68 26.26 39.39
C ASP A 363 28.82 25.50 38.38
N LEU A 364 27.59 25.98 38.15
CA LEU A 364 26.67 25.40 37.16
C LEU A 364 27.27 25.40 35.75
N MET A 365 28.08 26.41 35.41
CA MET A 365 28.82 26.49 34.15
C MET A 365 30.12 25.67 34.20
N LEU A 366 30.86 25.72 35.31
CA LEU A 366 32.12 25.03 35.47
C LEU A 366 31.96 23.52 35.31
N TYR A 367 30.92 22.95 35.93
CA TYR A 367 30.58 21.52 35.84
C TYR A 367 29.73 21.19 34.60
N GLY A 368 29.51 22.13 33.69
CA GLY A 368 28.70 21.93 32.48
C GLY A 368 29.25 20.86 31.52
N TYR A 369 30.51 20.47 31.65
CA TYR A 369 31.10 19.34 30.91
C TYR A 369 30.46 17.98 31.25
N LEU A 370 29.69 17.88 32.35
CA LEU A 370 28.90 16.68 32.67
C LEU A 370 27.86 16.36 31.60
N ILE A 371 27.38 17.37 30.86
CA ILE A 371 26.48 17.18 29.73
C ILE A 371 27.34 17.29 28.46
N PRO A 372 27.66 16.17 27.79
CA PRO A 372 28.55 16.18 26.63
C PRO A 372 27.87 16.81 25.41
N ILE A 373 28.43 17.94 24.94
CA ILE A 373 28.00 18.64 23.70
C ILE A 373 28.08 17.71 22.48
N SER A 374 29.10 16.84 22.43
CA SER A 374 29.37 15.95 21.30
C SER A 374 28.41 14.76 21.17
N LEU A 375 27.59 14.47 22.19
CA LEU A 375 26.75 13.26 22.22
C LEU A 375 25.78 13.19 21.04
N TYR A 376 25.08 14.30 20.75
CA TYR A 376 24.08 14.34 19.68
C TYR A 376 24.72 14.16 18.30
N VAL A 377 25.82 14.86 18.02
CA VAL A 377 26.51 14.75 16.72
C VAL A 377 27.11 13.37 16.52
N SER A 378 27.69 12.79 17.57
CA SER A 378 28.28 11.45 17.50
C SER A 378 27.22 10.41 17.14
N ILE A 379 26.05 10.47 17.79
CA ILE A 379 24.92 9.58 17.49
C ILE A 379 24.42 9.81 16.06
N GLU A 380 24.29 11.06 15.61
CA GLU A 380 23.85 11.36 14.24
C GLU A 380 24.82 10.82 13.18
N ILE A 381 26.13 10.95 13.40
CA ILE A 381 27.14 10.38 12.49
C ILE A 381 27.03 8.86 12.45
N VAL A 382 26.94 8.21 13.63
CA VAL A 382 26.77 6.74 13.72
C VAL A 382 25.54 6.29 12.96
N LYS A 383 24.41 6.99 13.11
CA LYS A 383 23.16 6.70 12.37
C LYS A 383 23.34 6.79 10.85
N VAL A 384 24.04 7.81 10.36
CA VAL A 384 24.33 7.94 8.92
C VAL A 384 25.21 6.79 8.42
N LEU A 385 26.26 6.42 9.17
CA LEU A 385 27.14 5.31 8.81
C LEU A 385 26.41 3.96 8.81
N GLN A 386 25.55 3.70 9.80
CA GLN A 386 24.70 2.51 9.84
C GLN A 386 23.78 2.40 8.63
N SER A 387 23.17 3.51 8.20
CA SER A 387 22.34 3.54 7.00
C SER A 387 23.14 3.20 5.74
N ILE A 388 24.41 3.64 5.66
CA ILE A 388 25.30 3.29 4.54
C ILE A 388 25.62 1.79 4.56
N PHE A 389 25.91 1.22 5.72
CA PHE A 389 26.19 -0.22 5.84
C PHE A 389 25.00 -1.09 5.45
N ILE A 390 23.78 -0.71 5.84
CA ILE A 390 22.56 -1.39 5.39
C ILE A 390 22.45 -1.37 3.86
N ASN A 391 22.77 -0.23 3.22
CA ASN A 391 22.68 -0.10 1.76
C ASN A 391 23.76 -0.86 0.98
N GLN A 392 24.81 -1.33 1.65
CA GLN A 392 25.97 -2.00 1.05
C GLN A 392 26.03 -3.49 1.40
N ASP A 393 25.03 -4.02 2.09
CA ASP A 393 25.01 -5.42 2.50
C ASP A 393 24.69 -6.32 1.30
N PRO A 394 25.61 -7.22 0.88
CA PRO A 394 25.35 -8.13 -0.23
C PRO A 394 24.27 -9.18 0.06
N TYR A 395 23.97 -9.48 1.34
CA TYR A 395 22.89 -10.40 1.69
C TYR A 395 21.49 -9.76 1.63
N MET A 396 21.42 -8.44 1.51
CA MET A 396 20.18 -7.69 1.31
C MET A 396 20.08 -7.13 -0.12
N TYR A 397 20.69 -7.85 -1.07
CA TYR A 397 20.62 -7.59 -2.49
C TYR A 397 19.70 -8.59 -3.17
N ASP A 398 18.78 -8.11 -4.01
CA ASP A 398 17.94 -8.97 -4.83
C ASP A 398 18.50 -9.05 -6.26
N GLU A 399 18.82 -10.27 -6.70
CA GLU A 399 19.39 -10.55 -8.02
C GLU A 399 18.35 -10.45 -9.14
N GLU A 400 17.07 -10.78 -8.86
CA GLU A 400 16.00 -10.76 -9.87
C GLU A 400 15.65 -9.32 -10.31
N THR A 401 15.59 -8.39 -9.36
CA THR A 401 15.25 -6.99 -9.64
C THR A 401 16.45 -6.04 -9.76
N ASP A 402 17.68 -6.55 -9.59
CA ASP A 402 18.94 -5.79 -9.61
C ASP A 402 18.94 -4.62 -8.60
N ARG A 403 18.42 -4.86 -7.38
CA ARG A 403 18.19 -3.80 -6.38
C ARG A 403 18.75 -4.14 -5.01
N PRO A 404 19.54 -3.23 -4.40
CA PRO A 404 19.94 -3.35 -3.00
C PRO A 404 18.87 -2.80 -2.04
N ALA A 405 18.94 -3.21 -0.78
CA ALA A 405 18.18 -2.56 0.29
C ALA A 405 18.53 -1.07 0.41
N HIS A 406 17.51 -0.24 0.66
CA HIS A 406 17.67 1.22 0.78
C HIS A 406 17.06 1.78 2.07
N ALA A 407 17.92 2.12 3.02
CA ALA A 407 17.58 2.86 4.23
C ALA A 407 17.34 4.35 3.91
N ARG A 408 16.07 4.71 3.71
CA ARG A 408 15.64 6.09 3.35
C ARG A 408 15.74 7.09 4.49
N THR A 409 15.52 6.61 5.72
CA THR A 409 15.50 7.44 6.93
C THR A 409 16.61 7.00 7.86
N SER A 410 17.66 7.82 7.97
CA SER A 410 18.82 7.51 8.81
C SER A 410 18.51 7.54 10.32
N ASN A 411 17.42 8.18 10.74
CA ASN A 411 17.13 8.39 12.16
C ASN A 411 16.55 7.17 12.91
N LEU A 412 16.18 6.10 12.19
CA LEU A 412 15.39 4.98 12.71
C LEU A 412 16.16 3.64 12.77
N ASN A 413 17.44 3.62 12.40
CA ASN A 413 18.19 2.38 12.27
C ASN A 413 18.23 1.56 13.58
N GLU A 414 18.34 2.24 14.72
CA GLU A 414 18.34 1.59 16.03
C GLU A 414 16.99 0.97 16.43
N GLU A 415 15.88 1.46 15.87
CA GLU A 415 14.54 1.02 16.23
C GLU A 415 14.30 -0.38 15.67
N LEU A 416 15.01 -0.78 14.60
CA LEU A 416 14.95 -2.13 14.04
C LEU A 416 15.33 -3.20 15.08
N GLY A 417 16.22 -2.87 16.02
CA GLY A 417 16.58 -3.74 17.14
C GLY A 417 15.58 -3.76 18.30
N GLN A 418 14.52 -2.94 18.26
CA GLN A 418 13.53 -2.79 19.32
C GLN A 418 12.12 -3.23 18.91
N VAL A 419 11.98 -3.74 17.68
CA VAL A 419 10.69 -4.17 17.12
C VAL A 419 10.05 -5.24 18.01
N TYR A 420 8.83 -4.96 18.45
CA TYR A 420 8.05 -5.89 19.26
C TYR A 420 6.93 -6.56 18.46
N THR A 421 6.27 -5.80 17.58
CA THR A 421 5.20 -6.29 16.72
C THR A 421 5.51 -5.93 15.26
N ILE A 422 5.42 -6.92 14.39
CA ILE A 422 5.42 -6.77 12.93
C ILE A 422 3.99 -6.89 12.43
N LEU A 423 3.52 -5.88 11.72
CA LEU A 423 2.26 -5.90 10.97
C LEU A 423 2.60 -6.08 9.50
N SER A 424 2.18 -7.19 8.91
CA SER A 424 2.51 -7.53 7.52
C SER A 424 1.25 -7.59 6.69
N ASP A 425 1.31 -7.09 5.45
CA ASP A 425 0.37 -7.53 4.44
C ASP A 425 0.67 -8.97 3.99
N LYS A 426 -0.32 -9.61 3.38
CA LYS A 426 -0.19 -10.95 2.82
C LYS A 426 0.26 -10.91 1.36
N THR A 427 -0.41 -10.10 0.52
CA THR A 427 -0.20 -10.11 -0.93
C THR A 427 1.09 -9.37 -1.22
N GLY A 428 1.92 -9.92 -2.11
CA GLY A 428 3.20 -9.32 -2.54
C GLY A 428 4.26 -9.11 -1.45
N THR A 429 3.94 -9.39 -0.18
CA THR A 429 4.85 -9.40 0.97
C THR A 429 5.16 -10.82 1.45
N ILE A 430 4.14 -11.59 1.83
CA ILE A 430 4.30 -13.01 2.21
C ILE A 430 4.27 -13.88 0.95
N THR A 431 3.42 -13.51 -0.02
CA THR A 431 3.32 -14.15 -1.31
C THR A 431 4.03 -13.34 -2.40
N ARG A 432 4.41 -13.98 -3.51
CA ARG A 432 5.05 -13.35 -4.68
C ARG A 432 4.04 -12.72 -5.65
N ASN A 433 2.74 -12.83 -5.34
CA ASN A 433 1.62 -12.59 -6.27
C ASN A 433 1.82 -13.27 -7.65
N SER A 434 2.54 -14.39 -7.67
CA SER A 434 2.77 -15.21 -8.86
C SER A 434 1.87 -16.42 -8.77
N MET A 435 0.79 -16.38 -9.54
CA MET A 435 -0.26 -17.39 -9.56
C MET A 435 0.14 -18.54 -10.47
N GLU A 436 0.09 -19.78 -9.98
CA GLU A 436 0.38 -20.97 -10.78
C GLU A 436 -0.80 -21.92 -10.83
N PHE A 437 -1.16 -22.36 -12.03
CA PHE A 437 -2.16 -23.41 -12.19
C PHE A 437 -1.55 -24.77 -11.80
N ILE A 438 -2.12 -25.45 -10.79
CA ILE A 438 -1.55 -26.70 -10.22
C ILE A 438 -2.50 -27.89 -10.30
N LYS A 439 -3.77 -27.71 -9.92
CA LYS A 439 -4.77 -28.78 -9.88
C LYS A 439 -6.07 -28.30 -10.52
N CYS A 440 -6.90 -29.23 -10.97
CA CYS A 440 -8.27 -28.95 -11.38
C CYS A 440 -9.17 -30.14 -11.09
N SER A 441 -10.48 -29.93 -11.11
CA SER A 441 -11.50 -30.97 -11.01
C SER A 441 -12.42 -30.81 -12.20
N ILE A 442 -12.43 -31.77 -13.13
CA ILE A 442 -13.23 -31.69 -14.36
C ILE A 442 -14.15 -32.91 -14.40
N GLY A 443 -15.45 -32.70 -14.60
CA GLY A 443 -16.43 -33.80 -14.67
C GLY A 443 -16.46 -34.71 -13.43
N GLY A 444 -16.11 -34.18 -12.26
CA GLY A 444 -16.03 -34.95 -11.00
C GLY A 444 -14.68 -35.64 -10.77
N THR A 445 -13.74 -35.59 -11.72
CA THR A 445 -12.41 -36.20 -11.60
C THR A 445 -11.35 -35.17 -11.25
N ALA A 446 -10.52 -35.44 -10.23
CA ALA A 446 -9.39 -34.59 -9.86
C ALA A 446 -8.17 -34.85 -10.76
N TYR A 447 -7.56 -33.78 -11.26
CA TYR A 447 -6.35 -33.79 -12.08
C TYR A 447 -5.27 -32.88 -11.47
N GLY A 448 -4.01 -33.22 -11.74
CA GLY A 448 -2.83 -32.51 -11.27
C GLY A 448 -2.17 -33.20 -10.07
N ARG A 449 -0.90 -33.58 -10.25
CA ARG A 449 -0.04 -34.17 -9.21
C ARG A 449 0.99 -33.18 -8.64
N GLY A 450 0.86 -31.89 -8.95
CA GLY A 450 1.75 -30.86 -8.42
C GLY A 450 1.67 -30.81 -6.89
N VAL A 451 2.83 -30.80 -6.24
CA VAL A 451 2.94 -30.69 -4.77
C VAL A 451 3.13 -29.22 -4.42
N THR A 452 2.25 -28.68 -3.59
CA THR A 452 2.29 -27.27 -3.16
C THR A 452 3.43 -27.03 -2.17
N GLU A 453 3.88 -25.77 -2.04
CA GLU A 453 4.88 -25.43 -1.01
C GLU A 453 4.31 -25.66 0.41
N VAL A 454 3.00 -25.49 0.56
CA VAL A 454 2.26 -25.78 1.79
C VAL A 454 2.36 -27.27 2.15
N GLU A 455 2.08 -28.15 1.19
CA GLU A 455 2.16 -29.60 1.37
C GLU A 455 3.60 -30.03 1.71
N LYS A 456 4.61 -29.44 1.06
CA LYS A 456 6.03 -29.66 1.37
C LYS A 456 6.40 -29.22 2.79
N ALA A 457 5.94 -28.04 3.21
CA ALA A 457 6.21 -27.50 4.56
C ALA A 457 5.58 -28.37 5.66
N ILE A 458 4.35 -28.83 5.46
CA ILE A 458 3.66 -29.74 6.39
C ILE A 458 4.35 -31.11 6.44
N ALA A 459 4.79 -31.65 5.30
CA ALA A 459 5.50 -32.92 5.23
C ALA A 459 6.84 -32.89 5.97
N ARG A 460 7.63 -31.81 5.81
CA ARG A 460 8.90 -31.60 6.54
C ARG A 460 8.70 -31.61 8.05
N LYS A 461 7.59 -31.05 8.55
CA LYS A 461 7.32 -30.94 10.01
C LYS A 461 6.83 -32.24 10.65
N ARG A 462 6.15 -33.13 9.91
CA ARG A 462 5.67 -34.40 10.48
C ARG A 462 6.77 -35.42 10.76
N ASN A 463 8.06 -35.11 10.48
CA ASN A 463 9.18 -36.05 10.65
C ASN A 463 8.91 -37.42 10.00
N VAL A 464 8.05 -37.45 8.97
CA VAL A 464 7.87 -38.63 8.15
C VAL A 464 9.10 -38.68 7.27
N ARG A 465 10.08 -39.51 7.68
CA ARG A 465 11.11 -40.01 6.78
C ARG A 465 10.37 -40.57 5.57
N SER A 466 10.37 -39.81 4.47
CA SER A 466 10.24 -40.28 3.09
C SER A 466 9.49 -41.61 2.96
N LEU A 467 8.17 -41.59 3.13
CA LEU A 467 7.33 -42.53 2.41
C LEU A 467 7.24 -41.96 1.00
N GLU A 468 8.11 -42.47 0.11
CA GLU A 468 7.96 -42.50 -1.35
C GLU A 468 6.89 -41.54 -1.92
N LEU A 469 7.14 -40.24 -1.81
CA LEU A 469 6.59 -39.26 -2.73
C LEU A 469 7.74 -39.00 -3.67
N SER A 470 7.75 -39.82 -4.73
CA SER A 470 8.64 -39.78 -5.88
C SER A 470 9.26 -38.40 -6.08
N ASP A 471 10.58 -38.34 -5.90
CA ASP A 471 11.40 -37.30 -6.49
C ASP A 471 10.97 -37.17 -7.97
N PRO A 472 10.71 -35.97 -8.53
CA PRO A 472 10.32 -35.85 -9.95
C PRO A 472 11.40 -36.37 -10.91
N SER A 473 12.56 -36.75 -10.38
CA SER A 473 13.72 -37.30 -11.06
C SER A 473 13.74 -38.84 -11.13
N SER A 474 12.89 -39.59 -10.41
CA SER A 474 13.06 -41.06 -10.31
C SER A 474 11.96 -41.94 -10.91
N ASP A 475 10.84 -41.39 -11.41
CA ASP A 475 9.80 -42.16 -12.15
C ASP A 475 9.61 -41.65 -13.59
N VAL A 476 10.71 -41.22 -14.19
CA VAL A 476 10.84 -41.11 -15.64
C VAL A 476 11.32 -42.47 -16.14
N GLU A 477 10.39 -43.38 -16.41
CA GLU A 477 10.63 -44.28 -17.54
C GLU A 477 10.74 -43.36 -18.76
N GLU A 478 12.00 -43.09 -19.13
CA GLU A 478 12.42 -42.44 -20.37
C GLU A 478 11.73 -43.18 -21.53
N TYR A 479 10.62 -42.64 -21.99
CA TYR A 479 10.29 -42.76 -23.40
C TYR A 479 11.33 -41.93 -24.13
N ASN A 480 12.28 -42.63 -24.76
CA ASN A 480 13.08 -42.12 -25.85
C ASN A 480 12.14 -41.66 -26.97
N ASP A 481 11.64 -40.45 -26.87
CA ASP A 481 11.27 -39.68 -28.05
C ASP A 481 12.44 -38.74 -28.35
N GLY A 482 13.07 -38.96 -29.50
CA GLY A 482 14.26 -38.24 -29.91
C GLY A 482 13.93 -36.79 -30.20
N GLY A 483 14.21 -35.88 -29.25
CA GLY A 483 14.08 -34.44 -29.46
C GLY A 483 14.31 -33.63 -28.19
N THR A 484 15.53 -33.13 -28.03
CA THR A 484 15.98 -32.09 -27.08
C THR A 484 14.94 -31.04 -26.67
N CYS A 485 14.66 -30.92 -25.36
CA CYS A 485 14.89 -29.71 -24.55
C CYS A 485 14.34 -29.91 -23.13
N SER A 486 15.16 -29.66 -22.09
CA SER A 486 14.62 -29.38 -20.76
C SER A 486 13.85 -28.06 -20.89
N ARG A 487 12.53 -28.13 -21.12
CA ARG A 487 11.67 -26.95 -21.25
C ARG A 487 11.86 -26.10 -19.99
N MET A 488 12.23 -24.84 -20.16
CA MET A 488 12.35 -23.91 -19.04
C MET A 488 11.02 -23.85 -18.28
N PRO A 489 11.04 -23.66 -16.94
CA PRO A 489 9.81 -23.52 -16.16
C PRO A 489 8.98 -22.35 -16.73
N ILE A 490 7.76 -22.65 -17.15
CA ILE A 490 6.85 -21.67 -17.74
C ILE A 490 6.22 -20.87 -16.61
N LYS A 491 6.36 -19.55 -16.66
CA LYS A 491 5.80 -18.65 -15.65
C LYS A 491 4.28 -18.82 -15.60
N GLY A 492 3.74 -19.07 -14.40
CA GLY A 492 2.30 -19.23 -14.18
C GLY A 492 1.74 -20.63 -14.40
N PHE A 493 2.58 -21.62 -14.74
CA PHE A 493 2.13 -23.00 -15.01
C PHE A 493 2.96 -24.03 -14.24
N ASN A 494 2.30 -24.82 -13.39
CA ASN A 494 2.91 -25.90 -12.61
C ASN A 494 1.96 -27.10 -12.48
N PHE A 495 1.27 -27.41 -13.57
CA PHE A 495 0.37 -28.55 -13.65
C PHE A 495 1.09 -29.74 -14.29
N LYS A 496 1.02 -30.89 -13.62
CA LYS A 496 1.63 -32.14 -14.08
C LYS A 496 0.62 -33.27 -13.94
N ASP A 497 0.07 -33.71 -15.07
CA ASP A 497 -0.78 -34.91 -15.13
C ASP A 497 -0.63 -35.59 -16.50
N LYS A 498 -0.13 -36.83 -16.51
CA LYS A 498 0.10 -37.61 -17.75
C LYS A 498 -1.20 -37.86 -18.52
N ARG A 499 -2.37 -37.81 -17.85
CA ARG A 499 -3.69 -38.08 -18.44
C ARG A 499 -4.19 -37.00 -19.39
N VAL A 500 -3.84 -35.73 -19.12
CA VAL A 500 -4.43 -34.57 -19.80
C VAL A 500 -3.41 -33.86 -20.70
N MET A 501 -2.13 -33.87 -20.29
CA MET A 501 -1.04 -33.18 -20.99
C MET A 501 -0.74 -33.80 -22.37
N ASN A 502 -0.11 -33.01 -23.25
CA ASN A 502 0.32 -33.44 -24.59
C ASN A 502 -0.81 -34.01 -25.47
N GLY A 503 -2.04 -33.52 -25.32
CA GLY A 503 -3.19 -33.97 -26.11
C GLY A 503 -3.82 -35.29 -25.68
N HIS A 504 -3.34 -35.93 -24.61
CA HIS A 504 -3.91 -37.18 -24.09
C HIS A 504 -5.31 -37.01 -23.47
N TRP A 505 -5.75 -35.75 -23.24
CA TRP A 505 -7.10 -35.46 -22.77
C TRP A 505 -8.22 -36.02 -23.67
N VAL A 506 -7.90 -36.32 -24.94
CA VAL A 506 -8.81 -36.96 -25.90
C VAL A 506 -9.11 -38.42 -25.54
N GLU A 507 -8.19 -39.09 -24.82
CA GLU A 507 -8.32 -40.51 -24.43
C GLU A 507 -9.14 -40.70 -23.14
N GLU A 508 -9.39 -39.64 -22.39
CA GLU A 508 -10.14 -39.68 -21.15
C GLU A 508 -11.66 -39.87 -21.40
N PRO A 509 -12.38 -40.57 -20.51
CA PRO A 509 -13.78 -40.95 -20.72
C PRO A 509 -14.76 -39.76 -20.83
N GLN A 510 -14.34 -38.57 -20.42
CA GLN A 510 -15.12 -37.32 -20.48
C GLN A 510 -14.38 -36.24 -21.29
N ALA A 511 -13.79 -36.63 -22.42
CA ALA A 511 -13.04 -35.72 -23.30
C ALA A 511 -13.87 -34.50 -23.75
N ASP A 512 -15.19 -34.65 -23.93
CA ASP A 512 -16.12 -33.58 -24.29
C ASP A 512 -16.24 -32.50 -23.20
N VAL A 513 -16.34 -32.92 -21.94
CA VAL A 513 -16.37 -32.02 -20.78
C VAL A 513 -15.03 -31.33 -20.59
N ILE A 514 -13.93 -32.06 -20.79
CA ILE A 514 -12.56 -31.50 -20.71
C ILE A 514 -12.33 -30.46 -21.80
N GLN A 515 -12.74 -30.74 -23.02
CA GLN A 515 -12.68 -29.80 -24.13
C GLN A 515 -13.47 -28.52 -23.84
N LYS A 516 -14.73 -28.65 -23.40
CA LYS A 516 -15.56 -27.49 -23.01
C LYS A 516 -14.95 -26.70 -21.86
N PHE A 517 -14.38 -27.36 -20.87
CA PHE A 517 -13.71 -26.72 -19.73
C PHE A 517 -12.54 -25.84 -20.17
N PHE A 518 -11.60 -26.37 -20.97
CA PHE A 518 -10.46 -25.58 -21.43
C PHE A 518 -10.82 -24.53 -22.48
N ARG A 519 -11.80 -24.80 -23.36
CA ARG A 519 -12.38 -23.74 -24.21
C ARG A 519 -12.96 -22.59 -23.39
N THR A 520 -13.62 -22.90 -22.27
CA THR A 520 -14.17 -21.88 -21.37
C THR A 520 -13.05 -21.05 -20.76
N LEU A 521 -11.94 -21.66 -20.34
CA LEU A 521 -10.77 -20.94 -19.83
C LEU A 521 -10.05 -20.09 -20.88
N ALA A 522 -10.06 -20.51 -22.15
CA ALA A 522 -9.44 -19.82 -23.28
C ALA A 522 -10.31 -18.70 -23.91
N ILE A 523 -11.59 -18.58 -23.51
CA ILE A 523 -12.51 -17.58 -24.05
C ILE A 523 -12.98 -16.61 -22.96
N CYS A 524 -13.32 -17.14 -21.78
CA CYS A 524 -13.87 -16.36 -20.68
C CYS A 524 -12.77 -15.66 -19.88
N HIS A 525 -12.11 -14.66 -20.45
CA HIS A 525 -11.10 -13.80 -19.79
C HIS A 525 -11.05 -12.42 -20.47
N THR A 526 -10.25 -11.49 -19.96
CA THR A 526 -9.92 -10.21 -20.62
C THR A 526 -8.45 -10.12 -21.07
N ALA A 527 -7.68 -11.21 -20.91
CA ALA A 527 -6.27 -11.25 -21.33
C ALA A 527 -6.05 -10.92 -22.80
N ILE A 528 -4.90 -10.30 -23.07
CA ILE A 528 -4.45 -9.82 -24.38
C ILE A 528 -3.21 -10.63 -24.78
N PRO A 529 -3.16 -11.15 -26.02
CA PRO A 529 -1.98 -11.81 -26.54
C PRO A 529 -1.00 -10.77 -27.08
N ASP A 530 0.24 -10.80 -26.61
CA ASP A 530 1.37 -10.10 -27.21
C ASP A 530 2.20 -11.11 -27.98
N VAL A 531 2.05 -11.08 -29.31
CA VAL A 531 2.68 -12.01 -30.24
C VAL A 531 4.03 -11.43 -30.63
N ASP A 532 5.11 -12.05 -30.14
CA ASP A 532 6.45 -11.62 -30.52
C ASP A 532 6.71 -11.92 -32.01
N SER A 533 7.06 -10.88 -32.74
CA SER A 533 7.21 -10.93 -34.20
C SER A 533 8.43 -11.71 -34.66
N GLU A 534 9.39 -11.98 -33.76
CA GLU A 534 10.61 -12.74 -34.06
C GLU A 534 10.54 -14.21 -33.64
N SER A 535 9.81 -14.57 -32.58
CA SER A 535 9.80 -15.92 -32.00
C SER A 535 8.53 -16.74 -32.24
N ASP A 536 7.44 -16.11 -32.73
CA ASP A 536 6.10 -16.73 -32.82
C ASP A 536 5.60 -17.25 -31.45
N GLU A 537 6.23 -16.81 -30.35
CA GLU A 537 5.82 -17.13 -28.99
C GLU A 537 4.79 -16.11 -28.51
N ILE A 538 3.62 -16.61 -28.09
CA ILE A 538 2.53 -15.76 -27.61
C ILE A 538 2.70 -15.56 -26.11
N SER A 539 3.01 -14.34 -25.69
CA SER A 539 2.94 -13.94 -24.29
C SER A 539 1.57 -13.36 -23.98
N TYR A 540 1.13 -13.46 -22.72
CA TYR A 540 -0.19 -12.98 -22.31
C TYR A 540 -0.04 -11.90 -21.25
N GLU A 541 -0.87 -10.87 -21.39
CA GLU A 541 -1.03 -9.83 -20.38
C GLU A 541 -2.50 -9.79 -19.95
N ALA A 542 -2.76 -9.75 -18.65
CA ALA A 542 -4.13 -9.79 -18.12
C ALA A 542 -4.31 -8.79 -16.97
N GLU A 543 -5.55 -8.41 -16.70
CA GLU A 543 -5.90 -7.52 -15.58
C GLU A 543 -5.67 -8.19 -14.20
N SER A 544 -5.68 -9.53 -14.15
CA SER A 544 -5.37 -10.27 -12.93
C SER A 544 -4.44 -11.46 -13.18
N PRO A 545 -3.54 -11.77 -12.22
CA PRO A 545 -2.61 -12.87 -12.36
C PRO A 545 -3.32 -14.23 -12.33
N ASP A 546 -4.47 -14.32 -11.67
CA ASP A 546 -5.33 -15.50 -11.68
C ASP A 546 -5.78 -15.81 -13.12
N GLU A 547 -6.21 -14.80 -13.90
CA GLU A 547 -6.56 -15.00 -15.31
C GLU A 547 -5.36 -15.39 -16.16
N LEU A 548 -4.22 -14.74 -15.96
CA LEU A 548 -2.99 -15.05 -16.67
C LEU A 548 -2.61 -16.53 -16.49
N ALA A 549 -2.67 -17.05 -15.27
CA ALA A 549 -2.39 -18.45 -14.97
C ALA A 549 -3.37 -19.41 -15.67
N LEU A 550 -4.65 -19.04 -15.76
CA LEU A 550 -5.68 -19.85 -16.42
C LEU A 550 -5.50 -19.89 -17.95
N VAL A 551 -5.23 -18.76 -18.58
CA VAL A 551 -5.00 -18.68 -20.04
C VAL A 551 -3.72 -19.40 -20.42
N THR A 552 -2.66 -19.22 -19.62
CA THR A 552 -1.40 -19.97 -19.80
C THR A 552 -1.63 -21.48 -19.67
N ALA A 553 -2.44 -21.91 -18.70
CA ALA A 553 -2.79 -23.32 -18.56
C ALA A 553 -3.59 -23.86 -19.75
N ALA A 554 -4.51 -23.08 -20.31
CA ALA A 554 -5.25 -23.46 -21.51
C ALA A 554 -4.30 -23.63 -22.71
N ARG A 555 -3.35 -22.70 -22.90
CA ARG A 555 -2.31 -22.78 -23.94
C ARG A 555 -1.49 -24.07 -23.85
N GLU A 556 -0.94 -24.36 -22.67
CA GLU A 556 -0.09 -25.55 -22.47
C GLU A 556 -0.86 -26.88 -22.66
N LEU A 557 -2.19 -26.85 -22.54
CA LEU A 557 -3.06 -28.00 -22.77
C LEU A 557 -3.61 -28.08 -24.20
N GLY A 558 -3.17 -27.19 -25.09
CA GLY A 558 -3.47 -27.21 -26.52
C GLY A 558 -4.64 -26.32 -26.95
N PHE A 559 -5.05 -25.37 -26.12
CA PHE A 559 -6.06 -24.34 -26.40
C PHE A 559 -5.38 -22.96 -26.37
N GLU A 560 -4.70 -22.63 -27.47
CA GLU A 560 -3.78 -21.50 -27.58
C GLU A 560 -4.50 -20.27 -28.15
N PHE A 561 -4.89 -19.36 -27.26
CA PHE A 561 -5.49 -18.08 -27.60
C PHE A 561 -4.45 -17.15 -28.25
N TYR A 562 -4.77 -16.52 -29.39
CA TYR A 562 -3.80 -15.68 -30.13
C TYR A 562 -4.35 -14.34 -30.61
N GLU A 563 -5.67 -14.16 -30.72
CA GLU A 563 -6.25 -12.90 -31.18
C GLU A 563 -7.61 -12.62 -30.52
N ARG A 564 -7.82 -11.37 -30.10
CA ARG A 564 -9.11 -10.85 -29.63
C ARG A 564 -9.39 -9.50 -30.25
N THR A 565 -10.58 -9.39 -30.82
CA THR A 565 -11.19 -8.13 -31.26
C THR A 565 -12.46 -7.89 -30.44
N GLN A 566 -13.16 -6.76 -30.64
CA GLN A 566 -14.44 -6.52 -29.96
C GLN A 566 -15.53 -7.52 -30.35
N THR A 567 -15.45 -8.05 -31.57
CA THR A 567 -16.51 -8.87 -32.17
C THR A 567 -16.11 -10.32 -32.33
N HIS A 568 -14.82 -10.66 -32.19
CA HIS A 568 -14.34 -12.04 -32.39
C HIS A 568 -13.20 -12.41 -31.45
N ILE A 569 -13.16 -13.68 -31.04
CA ILE A 569 -12.07 -14.32 -30.30
C ILE A 569 -11.58 -15.51 -31.13
N SER A 570 -10.25 -15.58 -31.33
CA SER A 570 -9.61 -16.63 -32.11
C SER A 570 -8.58 -17.39 -31.28
N PHE A 571 -8.61 -18.72 -31.36
CA PHE A 571 -7.64 -19.58 -30.71
C PHE A 571 -7.35 -20.84 -31.53
N HIS A 572 -6.15 -21.39 -31.37
CA HIS A 572 -5.76 -22.68 -31.94
C HIS A 572 -6.16 -23.80 -30.99
N GLU A 573 -6.81 -24.82 -31.53
CA GLU A 573 -7.25 -26.01 -30.79
C GLU A 573 -6.75 -27.28 -31.44
N PHE A 574 -6.29 -28.26 -30.65
CA PHE A 574 -6.07 -29.61 -31.17
C PHE A 574 -7.41 -30.33 -31.39
N ASP A 575 -7.78 -30.56 -32.65
CA ASP A 575 -9.03 -31.22 -32.98
C ASP A 575 -8.89 -32.75 -32.86
N PRO A 576 -9.67 -33.40 -31.98
CA PRO A 576 -9.61 -34.85 -31.77
C PRO A 576 -10.01 -35.66 -33.02
N VAL A 577 -10.77 -35.08 -33.95
CA VAL A 577 -11.23 -35.77 -35.16
C VAL A 577 -10.18 -35.76 -36.27
N THR A 578 -9.49 -34.64 -36.46
CA THR A 578 -8.51 -34.46 -37.54
C THR A 578 -7.07 -34.71 -37.10
N GLY A 579 -6.80 -34.72 -35.79
CA GLY A 579 -5.47 -34.92 -35.22
C GLY A 579 -4.49 -33.77 -35.53
N LYS A 580 -5.02 -32.59 -35.86
CA LYS A 580 -4.25 -31.38 -36.21
C LYS A 580 -4.71 -30.19 -35.37
N LYS A 581 -3.84 -29.18 -35.24
CA LYS A 581 -4.24 -27.86 -34.74
C LYS A 581 -5.16 -27.20 -35.77
N VAL A 582 -6.30 -26.70 -35.33
CA VAL A 582 -7.32 -26.01 -36.14
C VAL A 582 -7.61 -24.67 -35.49
N ASP A 583 -7.81 -23.64 -36.31
CA ASP A 583 -8.18 -22.30 -35.86
C ASP A 583 -9.69 -22.26 -35.61
N ARG A 584 -10.09 -21.81 -34.43
CA ARG A 584 -11.48 -21.65 -34.04
C ARG A 584 -11.82 -20.17 -33.91
N LEU A 585 -12.89 -19.75 -34.58
CA LEU A 585 -13.40 -18.39 -34.52
C LEU A 585 -14.73 -18.36 -33.76
N TYR A 586 -14.78 -17.55 -32.70
CA TYR A 586 -15.99 -17.28 -31.94
C TYR A 586 -16.38 -15.82 -32.09
N GLU A 587 -17.65 -15.55 -32.39
CA GLU A 587 -18.19 -14.18 -32.38
C GLU A 587 -18.45 -13.78 -30.93
N LEU A 588 -17.77 -12.72 -30.47
CA LEU A 588 -17.92 -12.14 -29.15
C LEU A 588 -19.11 -11.17 -29.15
N LEU A 589 -20.11 -11.46 -28.33
CA LEU A 589 -21.32 -10.65 -28.24
C LEU A 589 -21.24 -9.69 -27.06
N ASN A 590 -21.17 -10.22 -25.83
CA ASN A 590 -21.09 -9.41 -24.62
C ASN A 590 -20.10 -9.99 -23.62
N VAL A 591 -19.36 -9.09 -22.96
CA VAL A 591 -18.49 -9.41 -21.81
C VAL A 591 -19.14 -8.84 -20.56
N LEU A 592 -19.45 -9.72 -19.60
CA LEU A 592 -19.92 -9.36 -18.27
C LEU A 592 -18.72 -9.37 -17.32
N GLU A 593 -18.05 -8.22 -17.25
CA GLU A 593 -16.80 -8.01 -16.49
C GLU A 593 -16.90 -8.40 -15.02
N PHE A 594 -15.78 -8.85 -14.44
CA PHE A 594 -15.75 -9.19 -13.02
C PHE A 594 -16.15 -8.00 -12.15
N SER A 595 -17.13 -8.22 -11.26
CA SER A 595 -17.48 -7.26 -10.22
C SER A 595 -17.31 -7.88 -8.83
N SER A 596 -16.82 -7.08 -7.88
CA SER A 596 -16.65 -7.50 -6.49
C SER A 596 -17.97 -7.89 -5.81
N SER A 597 -19.10 -7.32 -6.25
CA SER A 597 -20.46 -7.70 -5.83
C SER A 597 -20.83 -9.10 -6.34
N ARG A 598 -20.65 -9.34 -7.65
CA ARG A 598 -21.04 -10.58 -8.37
C ARG A 598 -20.09 -11.75 -8.16
N LYS A 599 -18.80 -11.47 -7.94
CA LYS A 599 -17.67 -12.40 -7.74
C LYS A 599 -17.52 -13.44 -8.86
N ARG A 600 -17.84 -13.05 -10.08
CA ARG A 600 -17.78 -13.89 -11.28
C ARG A 600 -17.66 -13.03 -12.52
N MET A 601 -17.21 -13.64 -13.60
CA MET A 601 -17.09 -13.08 -14.93
C MET A 601 -17.79 -14.02 -15.90
N SER A 602 -18.49 -13.46 -16.88
CA SER A 602 -19.11 -14.24 -17.95
C SER A 602 -18.85 -13.63 -19.32
N VAL A 603 -18.82 -14.48 -20.33
CA VAL A 603 -18.72 -14.07 -21.74
C VAL A 603 -19.80 -14.79 -22.53
N ILE A 604 -20.51 -14.04 -23.36
CA ILE A 604 -21.51 -14.55 -24.29
C ILE A 604 -20.88 -14.58 -25.68
N VAL A 605 -20.82 -15.77 -26.27
CA VAL A 605 -20.24 -15.99 -27.60
C VAL A 605 -21.18 -16.78 -28.49
N ARG A 606 -21.06 -16.57 -29.81
CA ARG A 606 -21.64 -17.44 -30.82
C ARG A 606 -20.53 -18.29 -31.44
N ASN A 607 -20.73 -19.61 -31.45
CA ASN A 607 -19.76 -20.55 -32.03
C ASN A 607 -19.90 -20.65 -33.57
N GLU A 608 -18.98 -21.36 -34.22
CA GLU A 608 -19.00 -21.62 -35.68
C GLU A 608 -20.28 -22.34 -36.15
N GLU A 609 -20.95 -23.06 -35.26
CA GLU A 609 -22.20 -23.80 -35.51
C GLU A 609 -23.46 -22.92 -35.35
N GLY A 610 -23.29 -21.64 -34.97
CA GLY A 610 -24.39 -20.69 -34.75
C GLY A 610 -25.09 -20.81 -33.39
N GLN A 611 -24.55 -21.57 -32.45
CA GLN A 611 -25.08 -21.73 -31.10
C GLN A 611 -24.57 -20.61 -30.18
N LEU A 612 -25.48 -20.06 -29.36
CA LEU A 612 -25.17 -19.08 -28.33
C LEU A 612 -24.75 -19.77 -27.02
N LEU A 613 -23.57 -19.44 -26.55
CA LEU A 613 -22.96 -19.99 -25.34
C LEU A 613 -22.68 -18.89 -24.34
N LEU A 614 -23.22 -19.04 -23.12
CA LEU A 614 -22.79 -18.32 -21.94
C LEU A 614 -21.70 -19.11 -21.24
N LEU A 615 -20.52 -18.54 -21.19
CA LEU A 615 -19.35 -19.08 -20.51
C LEU A 615 -19.14 -18.30 -19.21
N CYS A 616 -19.07 -18.97 -18.07
CA CYS A 616 -18.99 -18.31 -16.77
C CYS A 616 -17.93 -18.93 -15.87
N LYS A 617 -17.10 -18.07 -15.24
CA LYS A 617 -16.14 -18.46 -14.20
C LYS A 617 -16.30 -17.58 -12.97
N GLY A 618 -16.22 -18.16 -11.78
CA GLY A 618 -16.42 -17.38 -10.55
C GLY A 618 -16.15 -18.12 -9.26
N ALA A 619 -16.39 -17.45 -8.14
CA ALA A 619 -16.23 -18.03 -6.82
C ALA A 619 -17.20 -19.19 -6.58
N ASP A 620 -16.74 -20.20 -5.85
CA ASP A 620 -17.51 -21.38 -5.48
C ASP A 620 -18.84 -21.04 -4.78
N SER A 621 -18.80 -20.11 -3.81
CA SER A 621 -19.97 -19.69 -3.03
C SER A 621 -21.11 -19.11 -3.87
N THR A 622 -20.79 -18.37 -4.94
CA THR A 622 -21.81 -17.68 -5.77
C THR A 622 -22.27 -18.56 -6.93
N MET A 623 -21.35 -19.27 -7.55
CA MET A 623 -21.64 -20.12 -8.71
C MET A 623 -22.53 -21.31 -8.33
N PHE A 624 -22.35 -21.92 -7.14
CA PHE A 624 -23.18 -23.04 -6.70
C PHE A 624 -24.67 -22.70 -6.58
N GLU A 625 -25.02 -21.46 -6.24
CA GLU A 625 -26.42 -21.03 -6.12
C GLU A 625 -27.11 -20.85 -7.48
N ARG A 626 -26.32 -20.72 -8.55
CA ARG A 626 -26.77 -20.44 -9.92
C ARG A 626 -26.80 -21.67 -10.83
N LEU A 627 -26.35 -22.83 -10.33
CA LEU A 627 -26.41 -24.09 -11.07
C LEU A 627 -27.85 -24.58 -11.23
N SER A 628 -28.17 -25.15 -12.38
CA SER A 628 -29.47 -25.80 -12.59
C SER A 628 -29.61 -27.03 -11.67
N LYS A 629 -30.85 -27.34 -11.24
CA LYS A 629 -31.14 -28.50 -10.38
C LYS A 629 -30.92 -29.84 -11.10
N ASP A 630 -31.10 -29.85 -12.42
CA ASP A 630 -31.03 -31.05 -13.25
C ASP A 630 -29.60 -31.37 -13.73
N ALA A 631 -28.68 -30.39 -13.73
CA ALA A 631 -27.29 -30.55 -14.18
C ALA A 631 -26.25 -30.63 -13.04
N GLN A 632 -26.62 -31.18 -11.88
CA GLN A 632 -25.73 -31.36 -10.72
C GLN A 632 -24.95 -32.68 -10.71
N MET A 633 -24.75 -33.31 -11.88
CA MET A 633 -24.21 -34.67 -12.00
C MET A 633 -22.86 -34.85 -11.27
N PHE A 634 -22.01 -33.81 -11.25
CA PHE A 634 -20.67 -33.82 -10.65
C PHE A 634 -20.54 -32.95 -9.39
N TRP A 635 -21.66 -32.44 -8.86
CA TRP A 635 -21.66 -31.42 -7.82
C TRP A 635 -21.00 -31.91 -6.52
N ALA A 636 -21.36 -33.11 -6.05
CA ALA A 636 -20.90 -33.63 -4.77
C ALA A 636 -19.37 -33.89 -4.77
N GLU A 637 -18.86 -34.47 -5.85
CA GLU A 637 -17.42 -34.77 -6.00
C GLU A 637 -16.61 -33.50 -6.18
N THR A 638 -17.06 -32.59 -7.06
CA THR A 638 -16.40 -31.30 -7.29
C THR A 638 -16.36 -30.46 -6.01
N LYS A 639 -17.45 -30.45 -5.22
CA LYS A 639 -17.49 -29.76 -3.92
C LYS A 639 -16.47 -30.34 -2.94
N LYS A 640 -16.34 -31.68 -2.88
CA LYS A 640 -15.32 -32.34 -2.06
C LYS A 640 -13.91 -31.96 -2.51
N HIS A 641 -13.64 -31.91 -3.81
CA HIS A 641 -12.34 -31.49 -4.35
C HIS A 641 -12.04 -30.03 -4.03
N ILE A 642 -13.01 -29.12 -4.17
CA ILE A 642 -12.86 -27.71 -3.79
C ILE A 642 -12.51 -27.59 -2.32
N SER A 643 -13.18 -28.32 -1.42
CA SER A 643 -12.83 -28.31 0.00
C SER A 643 -11.39 -28.79 0.24
N ASN A 644 -10.96 -29.86 -0.43
CA ASN A 644 -9.58 -30.34 -0.32
C ASN A 644 -8.55 -29.33 -0.88
N TYR A 645 -8.86 -28.68 -2.00
CA TYR A 645 -8.00 -27.67 -2.61
C TYR A 645 -7.91 -26.41 -1.75
N ALA A 646 -9.04 -25.99 -1.18
CA ALA A 646 -9.08 -24.93 -0.19
C ALA A 646 -8.23 -25.31 1.03
N GLU A 647 -8.36 -26.50 1.61
CA GLU A 647 -7.50 -26.97 2.72
C GLU A 647 -6.01 -26.98 2.37
N ALA A 648 -5.65 -27.21 1.10
CA ALA A 648 -4.28 -27.14 0.60
C ALA A 648 -3.78 -25.71 0.34
N GLY A 649 -4.61 -24.69 0.57
CA GLY A 649 -4.27 -23.28 0.36
C GLY A 649 -4.39 -22.78 -1.08
N LEU A 650 -5.04 -23.55 -1.96
CA LEU A 650 -5.24 -23.18 -3.36
C LEU A 650 -6.48 -22.28 -3.50
N ARG A 651 -6.39 -21.28 -4.39
CA ARG A 651 -7.53 -20.49 -4.84
C ARG A 651 -8.34 -21.31 -5.82
N THR A 652 -9.63 -21.47 -5.54
CA THR A 652 -10.54 -22.26 -6.37
C THR A 652 -11.54 -21.38 -7.10
N LEU A 653 -11.70 -21.60 -8.41
CA LEU A 653 -12.78 -21.00 -9.21
C LEU A 653 -13.62 -22.10 -9.85
N LEU A 654 -14.94 -21.93 -9.82
CA LEU A 654 -15.88 -22.77 -10.54
C LEU A 654 -16.00 -22.31 -11.98
N VAL A 655 -16.10 -23.28 -12.89
CA VAL A 655 -16.27 -23.07 -14.32
C VAL A 655 -17.57 -23.75 -14.75
N ALA A 656 -18.44 -22.99 -15.39
CA ALA A 656 -19.74 -23.44 -15.84
C ALA A 656 -20.09 -22.82 -17.19
N TYR A 657 -21.02 -23.46 -17.91
CA TYR A 657 -21.53 -22.94 -19.16
C TYR A 657 -23.05 -23.10 -19.25
N ARG A 658 -23.69 -22.39 -20.18
CA ARG A 658 -25.09 -22.56 -20.52
C ARG A 658 -25.31 -22.25 -21.99
N GLU A 659 -26.14 -23.05 -22.65
CA GLU A 659 -26.66 -22.74 -23.99
C GLU A 659 -27.88 -21.83 -23.85
N ILE A 660 -27.89 -20.70 -24.57
CA ILE A 660 -28.97 -19.70 -24.52
C ILE A 660 -29.76 -19.73 -25.83
N GLY A 661 -31.06 -19.46 -25.77
CA GLY A 661 -31.90 -19.26 -26.96
C GLY A 661 -31.79 -17.84 -27.53
N GLU A 662 -31.84 -17.69 -28.85
CA GLU A 662 -31.78 -16.39 -29.54
C GLU A 662 -32.86 -15.38 -29.06
N GLU A 663 -34.08 -15.85 -28.77
CA GLU A 663 -35.16 -15.00 -28.24
C GLU A 663 -34.86 -14.48 -26.81
N GLU A 664 -34.29 -15.34 -25.97
CA GLU A 664 -33.89 -14.99 -24.60
C GLU A 664 -32.76 -13.94 -24.63
N TYR A 665 -31.75 -14.17 -25.47
CA TYR A 665 -30.63 -13.25 -25.64
C TYR A 665 -31.06 -11.88 -26.18
N THR A 666 -31.90 -11.84 -27.22
CA THR A 666 -32.38 -10.56 -27.80
C THR A 666 -33.17 -9.73 -26.78
N THR A 667 -34.00 -10.40 -25.97
CA THR A 667 -34.78 -9.73 -24.91
C THR A 667 -33.87 -9.19 -23.81
N TRP A 668 -32.88 -9.99 -23.39
CA TRP A 668 -31.92 -9.61 -22.37
C TRP A 668 -31.00 -8.48 -22.84
N GLU A 669 -30.52 -8.50 -24.09
CA GLU A 669 -29.60 -7.47 -24.60
C GLU A 669 -30.26 -6.09 -24.68
N ALA A 670 -31.56 -6.04 -24.98
CA ALA A 670 -32.33 -4.80 -24.93
C ALA A 670 -32.39 -4.24 -23.50
N GLU A 671 -32.68 -5.09 -22.50
CA GLU A 671 -32.70 -4.69 -21.09
C GLU A 671 -31.31 -4.28 -20.59
N PHE A 672 -30.28 -5.04 -20.97
CA PHE A 672 -28.90 -4.78 -20.58
C PHE A 672 -28.35 -3.48 -21.19
N SER A 673 -28.67 -3.21 -22.45
CA SER A 673 -28.36 -1.95 -23.13
C SER A 673 -29.06 -0.75 -22.47
N GLU A 674 -30.32 -0.90 -22.08
CA GLU A 674 -31.06 0.13 -21.34
C GLU A 674 -30.42 0.41 -19.97
N ALA A 675 -30.03 -0.64 -19.24
CA ALA A 675 -29.34 -0.51 -17.96
C ALA A 675 -27.98 0.21 -18.09
N LYS A 676 -27.20 -0.12 -19.14
CA LYS A 676 -25.93 0.56 -19.45
C LYS A 676 -26.11 2.04 -19.82
N ALA A 677 -27.18 2.36 -20.53
CA ALA A 677 -27.49 3.73 -20.96
C ALA A 677 -28.04 4.62 -19.82
N SER A 678 -28.40 4.04 -18.67
CA SER A 678 -28.88 4.80 -17.51
C SER A 678 -27.81 5.73 -16.91
N VAL A 679 -28.21 6.95 -16.57
CA VAL A 679 -27.34 8.00 -16.02
C VAL A 679 -27.52 8.15 -14.49
N SER A 680 -28.28 7.27 -13.85
CA SER A 680 -28.53 7.33 -12.40
C SER A 680 -27.33 6.82 -11.58
N ALA A 681 -27.26 7.21 -10.30
CA ALA A 681 -26.27 6.67 -9.35
C ALA A 681 -26.40 5.15 -9.13
N ASP A 682 -27.57 4.59 -9.49
CA ASP A 682 -27.87 3.16 -9.41
C ASP A 682 -27.52 2.39 -10.69
N ARG A 683 -26.83 3.01 -11.66
CA ARG A 683 -26.46 2.36 -12.94
C ARG A 683 -25.76 1.01 -12.71
N ASP A 684 -24.74 0.98 -11.86
CA ASP A 684 -23.96 -0.24 -11.62
C ASP A 684 -24.81 -1.36 -11.00
N THR A 685 -25.79 -1.01 -10.16
CA THR A 685 -26.69 -1.99 -9.55
C THR A 685 -27.73 -2.52 -10.54
N LEU A 686 -28.20 -1.69 -11.47
CA LEU A 686 -29.09 -2.10 -12.56
C LEU A 686 -28.37 -3.03 -13.54
N VAL A 687 -27.12 -2.70 -13.91
CA VAL A 687 -26.28 -3.53 -14.78
C VAL A 687 -25.98 -4.87 -14.12
N ASP A 688 -25.62 -4.87 -12.83
CA ASP A 688 -25.41 -6.09 -12.06
C ASP A 688 -26.70 -6.94 -11.99
N ALA A 689 -27.86 -6.31 -11.78
CA ALA A 689 -29.15 -7.01 -11.75
C ALA A 689 -29.53 -7.63 -13.11
N ALA A 690 -29.26 -6.93 -14.21
CA ALA A 690 -29.47 -7.46 -15.57
C ALA A 690 -28.53 -8.64 -15.85
N ALA A 691 -27.25 -8.54 -15.46
CA ALA A 691 -26.29 -9.64 -15.59
C ALA A 691 -26.68 -10.87 -14.74
N ASP A 692 -27.18 -10.64 -13.52
CA ASP A 692 -27.65 -11.70 -12.61
C ASP A 692 -28.80 -12.52 -13.22
N LYS A 693 -29.65 -11.94 -14.07
CA LYS A 693 -30.79 -12.64 -14.70
C LYS A 693 -30.37 -13.69 -15.72
N ILE A 694 -29.37 -13.39 -16.56
CA ILE A 694 -28.92 -14.32 -17.61
C ILE A 694 -28.03 -15.43 -17.05
N GLU A 695 -27.34 -15.16 -15.94
CA GLU A 695 -26.40 -16.07 -15.27
C GLU A 695 -27.09 -17.09 -14.34
N GLU A 696 -28.33 -17.49 -14.65
CA GLU A 696 -29.06 -18.55 -13.94
C GLU A 696 -29.02 -19.89 -14.70
N ASN A 697 -29.30 -20.99 -14.01
CA ASN A 697 -29.41 -22.34 -14.58
C ASN A 697 -28.14 -22.83 -15.31
N LEU A 698 -26.97 -22.50 -14.78
CA LEU A 698 -25.68 -22.89 -15.34
C LEU A 698 -25.43 -24.41 -15.20
N ILE A 699 -24.65 -24.97 -16.12
CA ILE A 699 -24.20 -26.37 -16.13
C ILE A 699 -22.74 -26.41 -15.67
N LEU A 700 -22.48 -27.17 -14.61
CA LEU A 700 -21.15 -27.29 -14.01
C LEU A 700 -20.21 -28.11 -14.93
N LEU A 701 -19.07 -27.52 -15.31
CA LEU A 701 -17.98 -28.25 -15.99
C LEU A 701 -16.94 -28.75 -14.98
N GLY A 702 -16.57 -27.90 -14.01
CA GLY A 702 -15.52 -28.23 -13.07
C GLY A 702 -15.06 -27.07 -12.20
N ALA A 703 -13.89 -27.24 -11.59
CA ALA A 703 -13.21 -26.25 -10.77
C ALA A 703 -11.72 -26.19 -11.09
N THR A 704 -11.14 -25.00 -11.06
CA THR A 704 -9.69 -24.77 -11.14
C THR A 704 -9.11 -24.63 -9.73
N ALA A 705 -7.81 -24.89 -9.58
CA ALA A 705 -7.08 -24.65 -8.34
C ALA A 705 -5.70 -24.04 -8.64
N VAL A 706 -5.53 -22.79 -8.23
CA VAL A 706 -4.37 -21.94 -8.49
C VAL A 706 -3.62 -21.69 -7.18
N GLU A 707 -2.30 -21.88 -7.16
CA GLU A 707 -1.45 -21.58 -6.00
C GLU A 707 -0.93 -20.14 -6.08
N ASP A 708 -1.08 -19.39 -4.98
CA ASP A 708 -0.37 -18.12 -4.76
C ASP A 708 0.95 -18.45 -4.04
N LYS A 709 2.07 -18.41 -4.76
CA LYS A 709 3.37 -18.83 -4.21
C LYS A 709 3.85 -17.92 -3.09
N LEU A 710 4.37 -18.52 -2.02
CA LEU A 710 5.12 -17.80 -0.98
C LEU A 710 6.42 -17.23 -1.53
N GLN A 711 6.92 -16.13 -0.95
CA GLN A 711 8.30 -15.72 -1.22
C GLN A 711 9.29 -16.73 -0.61
N GLU A 712 10.48 -16.79 -1.21
CA GLU A 712 11.52 -17.70 -0.75
C GLU A 712 11.95 -17.39 0.69
N GLY A 713 12.10 -18.45 1.50
CA GLY A 713 12.55 -18.34 2.89
C GLY A 713 11.55 -17.72 3.87
N VAL A 714 10.32 -17.36 3.45
CA VAL A 714 9.29 -16.79 4.34
C VAL A 714 8.98 -17.66 5.55
N PRO A 715 8.74 -18.99 5.41
CA PRO A 715 8.47 -19.84 6.57
C PRO A 715 9.63 -19.84 7.59
N ASP A 716 10.87 -19.89 7.09
CA ASP A 716 12.07 -19.89 7.94
C ASP A 716 12.28 -18.52 8.61
N CYS A 717 11.96 -17.44 7.91
CA CYS A 717 12.02 -16.07 8.44
C CYS A 717 11.01 -15.88 9.57
N ILE A 718 9.74 -16.25 9.35
CA ILE A 718 8.68 -16.17 10.36
C ILE A 718 9.02 -17.03 11.58
N ASP A 719 9.53 -18.24 11.38
CA ASP A 719 9.94 -19.11 12.48
C ASP A 719 11.11 -18.50 13.29
N LYS A 720 12.09 -17.84 12.65
CA LYS A 720 13.18 -17.11 13.35
C LYS A 720 12.67 -15.88 14.09
N LEU A 721 11.77 -15.10 13.51
CA LEU A 721 11.16 -13.93 14.14
C LEU A 721 10.33 -14.32 15.37
N ALA A 722 9.56 -15.41 15.25
CA ALA A 722 8.81 -15.97 16.37
C ALA A 722 9.74 -16.47 17.49
N GLN A 723 10.87 -17.11 17.16
CA GLN A 723 11.89 -17.51 18.15
C GLN A 723 12.55 -16.31 18.84
N ALA A 724 12.70 -15.18 18.13
CA ALA A 724 13.16 -13.92 18.72
C ALA A 724 12.12 -13.24 19.63
N GLY A 725 10.91 -13.79 19.74
CA GLY A 725 9.82 -13.26 20.56
C GLY A 725 9.07 -12.09 19.92
N ILE A 726 9.22 -11.89 18.61
CA ILE A 726 8.52 -10.84 17.86
C ILE A 726 7.13 -11.35 17.48
N LYS A 727 6.10 -10.55 17.74
CA LYS A 727 4.71 -10.89 17.41
C LYS A 727 4.40 -10.51 15.97
N ILE A 728 3.85 -11.43 15.19
CA ILE A 728 3.54 -11.20 13.77
C ILE A 728 2.03 -11.17 13.58
N TRP A 729 1.55 -10.07 13.03
CA TRP A 729 0.14 -9.80 12.77
C TRP A 729 -0.03 -9.65 11.26
N VAL A 730 -0.85 -10.50 10.64
CA VAL A 730 -1.13 -10.44 9.21
C VAL A 730 -2.45 -9.72 9.01
N LEU A 731 -2.43 -8.61 8.27
CA LEU A 731 -3.61 -7.81 7.96
C LEU A 731 -3.88 -7.94 6.46
N THR A 732 -4.86 -8.74 6.05
CA THR A 732 -5.11 -9.06 4.65
C THR A 732 -6.52 -8.66 4.20
N GLY A 733 -6.65 -8.33 2.92
CA GLY A 733 -7.93 -8.16 2.23
C GLY A 733 -8.60 -9.49 1.86
N ASP A 734 -7.87 -10.61 1.95
CA ASP A 734 -8.36 -11.92 1.53
C ASP A 734 -9.45 -12.50 2.45
N LYS A 735 -10.12 -13.53 1.94
CA LYS A 735 -11.09 -14.32 2.72
C LYS A 735 -10.39 -15.06 3.87
N LEU A 736 -11.18 -15.44 4.86
CA LEU A 736 -10.70 -16.09 6.06
C LEU A 736 -10.02 -17.42 5.77
N GLU A 737 -10.58 -18.25 4.90
CA GLU A 737 -10.05 -19.57 4.59
C GLU A 737 -8.64 -19.45 3.98
N THR A 738 -8.49 -18.62 2.96
CA THR A 738 -7.21 -18.34 2.31
C THR A 738 -6.17 -17.80 3.29
N ALA A 739 -6.55 -16.84 4.13
CA ALA A 739 -5.66 -16.25 5.11
C ALA A 739 -5.17 -17.27 6.16
N VAL A 740 -6.05 -18.18 6.60
CA VAL A 740 -5.71 -19.27 7.53
C VAL A 740 -4.75 -20.27 6.88
N ASN A 741 -5.00 -20.66 5.63
CA ASN A 741 -4.15 -21.61 4.93
C ASN A 741 -2.75 -21.05 4.68
N ILE A 742 -2.65 -19.79 4.28
CA ILE A 742 -1.37 -19.09 4.14
C ILE A 742 -0.71 -18.97 5.52
N GLY A 743 -1.47 -18.72 6.58
CA GLY A 743 -0.98 -18.77 7.95
C GLY A 743 -0.33 -20.11 8.33
N TYR A 744 -0.90 -21.23 7.88
CA TYR A 744 -0.27 -22.55 8.04
C TYR A 744 0.96 -22.75 7.15
N ALA A 745 0.89 -22.32 5.89
CA ALA A 745 1.97 -22.42 4.93
C ALA A 745 3.23 -21.67 5.37
N CYS A 746 3.05 -20.44 5.87
CA CYS A 746 4.11 -19.57 6.34
C CYS A 746 4.52 -19.84 7.79
N SER A 747 3.98 -20.90 8.43
CA SER A 747 4.28 -21.31 9.80
C SER A 747 3.88 -20.33 10.90
N LEU A 748 3.03 -19.36 10.58
CA LEU A 748 2.39 -18.44 11.53
C LEU A 748 1.36 -19.16 12.41
N LEU A 749 0.67 -20.15 11.83
CA LEU A 749 -0.23 -21.08 12.53
C LEU A 749 0.44 -22.45 12.62
N ARG A 750 0.50 -23.02 13.82
CA ARG A 750 1.13 -24.32 14.09
C ARG A 750 0.09 -25.36 14.50
N GLN A 751 0.32 -26.62 14.14
CA GLN A 751 -0.52 -27.75 14.55
C GLN A 751 -0.47 -27.88 16.08
N GLY A 752 -1.58 -27.59 16.76
CA GLY A 752 -1.68 -27.54 18.23
C GLY A 752 -1.97 -26.15 18.80
N MET A 753 -1.88 -25.08 18.00
CA MET A 753 -2.33 -23.75 18.42
C MET A 753 -3.85 -23.69 18.50
N LYS A 754 -4.38 -23.10 19.57
CA LYS A 754 -5.83 -22.89 19.70
C LYS A 754 -6.23 -21.67 18.89
N GLN A 755 -7.10 -21.88 17.91
CA GLN A 755 -7.64 -20.81 17.08
C GLN A 755 -8.86 -20.19 17.75
N VAL A 756 -8.85 -18.86 17.86
CA VAL A 756 -9.94 -18.05 18.37
C VAL A 756 -10.44 -17.22 17.20
N VAL A 757 -11.72 -17.39 16.84
CA VAL A 757 -12.29 -16.84 15.62
C VAL A 757 -13.42 -15.88 15.98
N ILE A 758 -13.34 -14.64 15.49
CA ILE A 758 -14.35 -13.59 15.71
C ILE A 758 -14.99 -13.19 14.38
N ILE A 759 -16.22 -13.66 14.14
CA ILE A 759 -16.95 -13.43 12.88
C ILE A 759 -18.39 -12.99 13.22
N LEU A 760 -18.94 -12.09 12.41
CA LEU A 760 -20.32 -11.60 12.50
C LEU A 760 -21.36 -12.44 11.74
N ASP A 761 -20.95 -13.57 11.18
CA ASP A 761 -21.77 -14.40 10.28
C ASP A 761 -22.70 -15.34 11.05
N THR A 762 -23.54 -14.76 11.91
CA THR A 762 -24.63 -15.48 12.58
C THR A 762 -25.93 -15.35 11.76
N PRO A 763 -26.72 -16.43 11.61
CA PRO A 763 -27.93 -16.45 10.78
C PRO A 763 -28.97 -15.39 11.20
N ASP A 764 -28.99 -15.01 12.47
CA ASP A 764 -29.88 -13.98 13.01
C ASP A 764 -29.51 -12.56 12.50
N ILE A 765 -28.22 -12.28 12.34
CA ILE A 765 -27.73 -10.99 11.81
C ILE A 765 -27.96 -10.92 10.30
N ASN A 766 -27.79 -12.02 9.58
CA ASN A 766 -28.10 -12.12 8.15
C ASN A 766 -29.60 -11.96 7.88
N ALA A 767 -30.47 -12.44 8.77
CA ALA A 767 -31.91 -12.20 8.67
C ALA A 767 -32.28 -10.72 8.89
N LEU A 768 -31.61 -10.04 9.83
CA LEU A 768 -31.80 -8.60 10.08
C LEU A 768 -31.23 -7.74 8.94
N LEU A 769 -30.10 -8.13 8.34
CA LEU A 769 -29.54 -7.50 7.14
C LEU A 769 -30.54 -7.50 5.97
N LYS A 770 -31.34 -8.57 5.82
CA LYS A 770 -32.42 -8.67 4.83
C LYS A 770 -33.62 -7.78 5.13
N GLN A 771 -33.82 -7.36 6.39
CA GLN A 771 -34.93 -6.48 6.81
C GLN A 771 -34.59 -4.98 6.71
N GLY A 772 -33.31 -4.60 6.60
CA GLY A 772 -32.88 -3.24 6.24
C GLY A 772 -32.82 -2.20 7.37
N GLU A 773 -33.04 -2.58 8.64
CA GLU A 773 -32.99 -1.65 9.78
C GLU A 773 -31.55 -1.41 10.28
N LYS A 774 -30.90 -0.35 9.78
CA LYS A 774 -29.48 -0.04 10.06
C LYS A 774 -29.12 0.07 11.56
N GLU A 775 -29.96 0.70 12.38
CA GLU A 775 -29.66 0.92 13.80
C GLU A 775 -29.75 -0.37 14.65
N ALA A 776 -30.70 -1.25 14.34
CA ALA A 776 -30.86 -2.53 15.03
C ALA A 776 -29.69 -3.48 14.72
N ILE A 777 -29.23 -3.48 13.46
CA ILE A 777 -28.09 -4.26 12.99
C ILE A 777 -26.80 -3.81 13.70
N GLU A 778 -26.56 -2.50 13.80
CA GLU A 778 -25.36 -1.96 14.44
C GLU A 778 -25.30 -2.30 15.94
N LYS A 779 -26.44 -2.33 16.62
CA LYS A 779 -26.52 -2.71 18.03
C LYS A 779 -26.30 -4.21 18.25
N ALA A 780 -26.99 -5.05 17.48
CA ALA A 780 -26.89 -6.51 17.60
C ALA A 780 -25.49 -7.03 17.24
N SER A 781 -24.89 -6.50 16.17
CA SER A 781 -23.52 -6.82 15.77
C SER A 781 -22.51 -6.45 16.86
N ARG A 782 -22.64 -5.25 17.44
CA ARG A 782 -21.75 -4.79 18.52
C ARG A 782 -21.85 -5.65 19.78
N GLU A 783 -23.05 -6.08 20.18
CA GLU A 783 -23.26 -6.94 21.35
C GLU A 783 -22.72 -8.36 21.10
N SER A 784 -22.88 -8.90 19.89
CA SER A 784 -22.29 -10.18 19.48
C SER A 784 -20.76 -10.15 19.54
N VAL A 785 -20.12 -9.14 18.92
CA VAL A 785 -18.66 -8.99 18.95
C VAL A 785 -18.15 -8.82 20.38
N ALA A 786 -18.85 -8.03 21.22
CA ALA A 786 -18.47 -7.85 22.61
C ALA A 786 -18.47 -9.18 23.39
N SER A 787 -19.51 -10.00 23.20
CA SER A 787 -19.65 -11.31 23.85
C SER A 787 -18.57 -12.28 23.37
N GLN A 788 -18.32 -12.34 22.07
CA GLN A 788 -17.27 -13.18 21.48
C GLN A 788 -15.87 -12.79 22.00
N ILE A 789 -15.55 -11.50 22.10
CA ILE A 789 -14.27 -11.02 22.66
C ILE A 789 -14.12 -11.45 24.12
N GLN A 790 -15.19 -11.35 24.92
CA GLN A 790 -15.15 -11.71 26.34
C GLN A 790 -15.00 -13.22 26.55
N GLU A 791 -15.72 -14.03 25.78
CA GLU A 791 -15.57 -15.49 25.77
C GLU A 791 -14.15 -15.89 25.32
N SER A 792 -13.68 -15.31 24.23
CA SER A 792 -12.34 -15.49 23.69
C SER A 792 -11.26 -15.19 24.72
N LYS A 793 -11.43 -14.13 25.51
CA LYS A 793 -10.48 -13.77 26.57
C LYS A 793 -10.42 -14.83 27.67
N CYS A 794 -11.55 -15.44 28.03
CA CYS A 794 -11.56 -16.58 28.95
C CYS A 794 -10.85 -17.80 28.34
N GLN A 795 -11.06 -18.07 27.05
CA GLN A 795 -10.40 -19.16 26.34
C GLN A 795 -8.88 -18.98 26.25
N VAL A 796 -8.40 -17.77 25.99
CA VAL A 796 -6.97 -17.45 25.94
C VAL A 796 -6.33 -17.51 27.32
N ASN A 797 -7.02 -17.07 28.38
CA ASN A 797 -6.50 -17.19 29.75
C ASN A 797 -6.33 -18.66 30.17
N SER A 798 -7.30 -19.53 29.83
CA SER A 798 -7.19 -20.97 30.08
C SER A 798 -6.05 -21.62 29.24
N ALA A 799 -5.84 -21.15 28.02
CA ALA A 799 -4.73 -21.62 27.18
C ALA A 799 -3.36 -21.19 27.72
N LYS A 800 -3.24 -19.98 28.26
CA LYS A 800 -2.02 -19.51 28.94
C LYS A 800 -1.66 -20.37 30.15
N GLU A 801 -2.65 -20.77 30.95
CA GLU A 801 -2.44 -21.67 32.09
C GLU A 801 -1.95 -23.06 31.65
N SER A 802 -2.36 -23.51 30.46
CA SER A 802 -1.93 -24.77 29.86
C SER A 802 -0.71 -24.66 28.94
N SER A 803 -0.06 -23.48 28.86
CA SER A 803 1.07 -23.18 27.97
C SER A 803 0.82 -23.47 26.49
N VAL A 804 -0.44 -23.38 26.04
CA VAL A 804 -0.83 -23.55 24.63
C VAL A 804 -0.89 -22.18 23.98
N ASP A 805 -0.19 -22.03 22.84
CA ASP A 805 -0.24 -20.80 22.06
C ASP A 805 -1.59 -20.61 21.36
N CYS A 806 -2.11 -19.39 21.39
CA CYS A 806 -3.35 -19.01 20.73
C CYS A 806 -3.11 -18.14 19.49
N ALA A 807 -3.93 -18.35 18.46
CA ALA A 807 -4.02 -17.48 17.29
C ALA A 807 -5.39 -16.82 17.24
N LEU A 808 -5.44 -15.52 16.96
CA LEU A 808 -6.69 -14.76 16.80
C LEU A 808 -6.97 -14.52 15.32
N ILE A 809 -8.17 -14.87 14.85
CA ILE A 809 -8.63 -14.64 13.48
C ILE A 809 -9.88 -13.77 13.53
N VAL A 810 -9.87 -12.62 12.85
CA VAL A 810 -10.96 -11.62 12.93
C VAL A 810 -11.32 -11.16 11.53
N ASP A 811 -12.62 -11.13 11.22
CA ASP A 811 -13.14 -10.59 9.95
C ASP A 811 -13.24 -9.06 9.95
N GLY A 812 -13.11 -8.42 8.79
CA GLY A 812 -13.11 -6.96 8.62
C GLY A 812 -14.42 -6.29 9.05
N ASN A 813 -15.56 -6.97 8.88
CA ASN A 813 -16.83 -6.48 9.40
C ASN A 813 -16.82 -6.46 10.93
N SER A 814 -16.40 -7.56 11.56
CA SER A 814 -16.24 -7.66 13.02
C SER A 814 -15.25 -6.63 13.55
N LEU A 815 -14.16 -6.40 12.82
CA LEU A 815 -13.10 -5.47 13.17
C LEU A 815 -13.62 -4.02 13.24
N THR A 816 -14.55 -3.62 12.37
CA THR A 816 -15.15 -2.28 12.39
C THR A 816 -15.85 -1.98 13.72
N HIS A 817 -16.61 -2.94 14.23
CA HIS A 817 -17.28 -2.81 15.52
C HIS A 817 -16.30 -2.97 16.69
N ALA A 818 -15.31 -3.86 16.56
CA ALA A 818 -14.27 -4.07 17.58
C ALA A 818 -13.39 -2.83 17.79
N LEU A 819 -13.11 -2.06 16.74
CA LEU A 819 -12.29 -0.84 16.80
C LEU A 819 -13.05 0.39 17.34
N THR A 820 -14.35 0.28 17.65
CA THR A 820 -15.19 1.44 18.00
C THR A 820 -15.49 1.54 19.51
N GLY A 821 -15.07 2.64 20.14
CA GLY A 821 -15.41 2.97 21.53
C GLY A 821 -14.72 2.04 22.55
N ASN A 822 -15.45 1.59 23.58
CA ASN A 822 -14.86 0.82 24.70
C ASN A 822 -14.36 -0.59 24.31
N LEU A 823 -14.84 -1.14 23.19
CA LEU A 823 -14.46 -2.48 22.71
C LEU A 823 -13.02 -2.52 22.18
N GLN A 824 -12.51 -1.40 21.69
CA GLN A 824 -11.16 -1.28 21.13
C GLN A 824 -10.09 -1.74 22.12
N ASN A 825 -10.28 -1.42 23.40
CA ASN A 825 -9.37 -1.82 24.47
C ASN A 825 -9.49 -3.32 24.80
N LEU A 826 -10.69 -3.87 24.82
CA LEU A 826 -10.89 -5.29 25.09
C LEU A 826 -10.34 -6.17 23.96
N PHE A 827 -10.59 -5.75 22.72
CA PHE A 827 -10.06 -6.39 21.51
C PHE A 827 -8.53 -6.42 21.54
N LEU A 828 -7.89 -5.27 21.79
CA LEU A 828 -6.44 -5.22 21.77
C LEU A 828 -5.81 -6.01 22.93
N ASP A 829 -6.44 -6.07 24.11
CA ASP A 829 -5.93 -6.92 25.20
C ASP A 829 -5.93 -8.40 24.79
N LEU A 830 -7.01 -8.85 24.14
CA LEU A 830 -7.12 -10.20 23.60
C LEU A 830 -6.05 -10.46 22.53
N ALA A 831 -5.87 -9.52 21.59
CA ALA A 831 -4.93 -9.66 20.49
C ALA A 831 -3.47 -9.65 20.95
N ILE A 832 -3.11 -8.80 21.93
CA ILE A 832 -1.77 -8.80 22.55
C ILE A 832 -1.49 -10.11 23.28
N ASP A 833 -2.51 -10.78 23.80
CA ASP A 833 -2.36 -12.04 24.52
C ASP A 833 -2.16 -13.25 23.60
N CYS A 834 -2.50 -13.12 22.32
CA CYS A 834 -2.27 -14.13 21.30
C CYS A 834 -0.81 -14.11 20.79
N ALA A 835 -0.36 -15.24 20.26
CA ALA A 835 0.96 -15.38 19.64
C ALA A 835 0.96 -14.80 18.21
N SER A 836 -0.10 -15.10 17.45
CA SER A 836 -0.33 -14.58 16.10
C SER A 836 -1.75 -14.03 15.95
N VAL A 837 -1.89 -13.04 15.08
CA VAL A 837 -3.18 -12.40 14.77
C VAL A 837 -3.33 -12.32 13.25
N ILE A 838 -4.49 -12.71 12.75
CA ILE A 838 -4.86 -12.62 11.32
C ILE A 838 -6.15 -11.80 11.23
N CYS A 839 -6.07 -10.63 10.60
CA CYS A 839 -7.25 -9.84 10.26
C CYS A 839 -7.56 -10.04 8.79
N CYS A 840 -8.73 -10.60 8.49
CA CYS A 840 -9.19 -10.90 7.14
C CYS A 840 -10.09 -9.77 6.62
N ARG A 841 -10.25 -9.65 5.29
CA ARG A 841 -11.07 -8.60 4.64
C ARG A 841 -10.85 -7.19 5.19
N SER A 842 -9.61 -6.86 5.54
CA SER A 842 -9.26 -5.57 6.14
C SER A 842 -9.04 -4.51 5.05
N SER A 843 -9.78 -3.41 5.12
CA SER A 843 -9.56 -2.23 4.26
C SER A 843 -8.28 -1.47 4.64
N PRO A 844 -7.66 -0.69 3.72
CA PRO A 844 -6.47 0.11 4.01
C PRO A 844 -6.61 0.98 5.27
N LYS A 845 -7.76 1.64 5.43
CA LYS A 845 -8.06 2.45 6.61
C LYS A 845 -8.11 1.63 7.90
N GLN A 846 -8.65 0.42 7.85
CA GLN A 846 -8.65 -0.48 9.01
C GLN A 846 -7.24 -0.94 9.36
N LYS A 847 -6.38 -1.24 8.36
CA LYS A 847 -4.97 -1.60 8.59
C LYS A 847 -4.21 -0.50 9.35
N ALA A 848 -4.39 0.75 8.93
CA ALA A 848 -3.81 1.90 9.63
C ALA A 848 -4.36 2.07 11.06
N LEU A 849 -5.69 1.92 11.25
CA LEU A 849 -6.31 2.02 12.58
C LEU A 849 -5.82 0.93 13.55
N VAL A 850 -5.67 -0.31 13.09
CA VAL A 850 -5.10 -1.40 13.89
C VAL A 850 -3.66 -1.07 14.26
N THR A 851 -2.86 -0.59 13.31
CA THR A 851 -1.47 -0.20 13.54
C THR A 851 -1.33 0.90 14.58
N ASN A 852 -2.14 1.96 14.46
CA ASN A 852 -2.18 3.05 15.45
C ASN A 852 -2.60 2.53 16.82
N LEU A 853 -3.61 1.65 16.88
CA LEU A 853 -4.09 1.08 18.13
C LEU A 853 -2.99 0.25 18.84
N VAL A 854 -2.28 -0.61 18.11
CA VAL A 854 -1.18 -1.40 18.66
C VAL A 854 -0.08 -0.47 19.17
N LYS A 855 0.33 0.52 18.37
CA LYS A 855 1.38 1.48 18.71
C LYS A 855 1.04 2.33 19.93
N SER A 856 -0.09 3.02 19.91
CA SER A 856 -0.49 3.97 20.95
C SER A 856 -0.71 3.32 22.31
N ARG A 857 -1.21 2.08 22.34
CA ARG A 857 -1.58 1.39 23.57
C ARG A 857 -0.50 0.48 24.13
N THR A 858 0.29 -0.20 23.29
CA THR A 858 1.45 -0.96 23.79
C THR A 858 2.60 -0.03 24.16
N GLY A 859 2.74 1.11 23.47
CA GLY A 859 3.90 2.01 23.60
C GLY A 859 5.22 1.34 23.21
N LYS A 860 5.16 0.22 22.49
CA LYS A 860 6.31 -0.54 21.98
C LYS A 860 6.48 -0.30 20.48
N THR A 861 7.70 -0.45 19.99
CA THR A 861 8.05 -0.21 18.58
C THR A 861 7.27 -1.16 17.66
N THR A 862 6.49 -0.59 16.76
CA THR A 862 5.78 -1.32 15.70
C THR A 862 6.50 -1.18 14.36
N LEU A 863 6.63 -2.30 13.67
CA LEU A 863 7.13 -2.34 12.29
C LEU A 863 5.99 -2.77 11.37
N ALA A 864 5.79 -2.06 10.26
CA ALA A 864 4.89 -2.47 9.21
C ALA A 864 5.68 -2.88 7.96
N VAL A 865 5.23 -3.95 7.29
CA VAL A 865 5.77 -4.43 6.01
C VAL A 865 4.63 -4.49 4.99
N GLY A 866 4.87 -3.97 3.79
CA GLY A 866 3.93 -3.99 2.67
C GLY A 866 4.65 -3.70 1.36
N ASP A 867 3.98 -3.93 0.24
CA ASP A 867 4.49 -3.77 -1.13
C ASP A 867 3.65 -2.78 -1.96
N GLY A 868 2.33 -2.73 -1.71
CA GLY A 868 1.37 -1.91 -2.45
C GLY A 868 0.98 -0.59 -1.79
N ALA A 869 0.20 0.23 -2.50
CA ALA A 869 -0.30 1.51 -1.98
C ALA A 869 -1.38 1.35 -0.91
N ASN A 870 -2.08 0.21 -0.93
CA ASN A 870 -3.02 -0.18 0.12
C ASN A 870 -2.36 -0.23 1.51
N ASP A 871 -1.04 -0.41 1.56
CA ASP A 871 -0.26 -0.51 2.79
C ASP A 871 0.45 0.78 3.16
N VAL A 872 0.44 1.81 2.30
CA VAL A 872 1.10 3.11 2.58
C VAL A 872 0.58 3.71 3.88
N SER A 873 -0.74 3.68 4.10
CA SER A 873 -1.36 4.16 5.32
C SER A 873 -0.90 3.38 6.57
N MET A 874 -0.70 2.07 6.44
CA MET A 874 -0.18 1.20 7.50
C MET A 874 1.30 1.50 7.79
N LEU A 875 2.12 1.63 6.75
CA LEU A 875 3.56 1.90 6.82
C LEU A 875 3.88 3.27 7.42
N GLN A 876 3.07 4.28 7.09
CA GLN A 876 3.25 5.64 7.62
C GLN A 876 2.92 5.72 9.11
N GLU A 877 1.87 5.02 9.54
CA GLU A 877 1.38 5.02 10.92
C GLU A 877 2.33 4.27 11.88
N ALA A 878 2.95 3.18 11.43
CA ALA A 878 3.93 2.41 12.18
C ALA A 878 5.15 3.26 12.58
N ASP A 879 5.92 2.81 13.59
CA ASP A 879 7.17 3.47 13.95
C ASP A 879 8.21 3.30 12.83
N ILE A 880 8.29 2.09 12.29
CA ILE A 880 9.11 1.73 11.14
C ILE A 880 8.20 1.21 10.02
N GLY A 881 8.37 1.72 8.81
CA GLY A 881 7.76 1.17 7.60
C GLY A 881 8.84 0.56 6.72
N VAL A 882 8.66 -0.70 6.33
CA VAL A 882 9.49 -1.42 5.36
C VAL A 882 8.65 -1.65 4.10
N GLY A 883 9.07 -1.04 2.99
CA GLY A 883 8.46 -1.28 1.69
C GLY A 883 9.22 -2.37 0.94
N ILE A 884 8.52 -3.38 0.45
CA ILE A 884 9.10 -4.40 -0.43
C ILE A 884 9.08 -3.88 -1.87
N SER A 885 10.22 -4.00 -2.54
CA SER A 885 10.33 -3.71 -3.98
C SER A 885 9.82 -4.92 -4.74
N GLY A 886 8.50 -5.03 -4.94
CA GLY A 886 7.92 -6.09 -5.75
C GLY A 886 8.00 -5.79 -7.25
N VAL A 887 7.59 -6.77 -8.06
CA VAL A 887 7.17 -6.55 -9.45
C VAL A 887 6.05 -5.50 -9.45
N GLU A 888 5.18 -5.54 -8.44
CA GLU A 888 3.89 -4.84 -8.39
C GLU A 888 3.94 -3.34 -8.07
N GLY A 889 4.96 -2.77 -7.43
CA GLY A 889 4.87 -1.36 -7.03
C GLY A 889 6.19 -0.66 -6.74
N MET A 890 6.45 0.46 -7.42
CA MET A 890 7.62 1.31 -7.19
C MET A 890 7.32 2.50 -6.26
N GLN A 891 6.06 2.70 -5.86
CA GLN A 891 5.65 3.85 -5.07
C GLN A 891 6.23 3.85 -3.64
N LEU A 892 6.29 2.67 -3.00
CA LEU A 892 7.03 2.48 -1.74
C LEU A 892 8.53 2.72 -1.90
N CYS A 893 9.04 2.65 -3.14
CA CYS A 893 10.44 2.80 -3.53
C CYS A 893 10.79 4.12 -4.26
N LEU A 894 9.88 5.07 -4.43
CA LEU A 894 10.14 6.28 -5.23
C LEU A 894 10.74 7.49 -4.46
N VAL A 895 10.80 7.43 -3.14
CA VAL A 895 11.52 8.44 -2.35
C VAL A 895 13.02 8.12 -2.32
N ILE A 896 13.69 8.71 -3.31
CA ILE A 896 15.13 9.03 -3.41
C ILE A 896 16.02 7.94 -4.03
N LEU A 897 16.24 8.07 -5.35
CA LEU A 897 17.29 7.37 -6.11
C LEU A 897 18.67 8.04 -5.90
N GLN A 898 19.70 7.22 -5.94
CA GLN A 898 21.09 7.45 -5.52
C GLN A 898 21.85 8.59 -6.23
N LEU A 899 22.89 9.10 -5.51
CA LEU A 899 24.27 9.29 -6.00
C LEU A 899 25.17 9.57 -4.78
N LEU A 900 25.93 8.57 -4.33
CA LEU A 900 26.86 8.66 -3.19
C LEU A 900 28.30 8.35 -3.63
N ASN A 901 28.86 9.14 -4.56
CA ASN A 901 30.30 9.10 -4.85
C ASN A 901 31.06 10.34 -4.36
N SER A 902 30.38 11.44 -4.01
CA SER A 902 31.06 12.70 -3.65
C SER A 902 31.28 12.90 -2.14
N VAL A 903 30.40 12.34 -1.29
CA VAL A 903 30.50 12.51 0.18
C VAL A 903 31.65 11.69 0.77
N PHE A 904 32.02 10.58 0.12
CA PHE A 904 33.17 9.76 0.51
C PHE A 904 34.45 10.61 0.54
N TRP A 905 34.67 11.49 -0.45
CA TRP A 905 35.87 12.32 -0.49
C TRP A 905 35.91 13.36 0.64
N ASN A 906 34.77 13.95 0.98
CA ASN A 906 34.72 14.99 2.02
C ASN A 906 34.76 14.40 3.44
N VAL A 907 34.12 13.25 3.69
CA VAL A 907 34.16 12.59 5.02
C VAL A 907 35.50 11.88 5.23
N TYR A 908 36.07 11.26 4.19
CA TYR A 908 37.40 10.67 4.26
C TYR A 908 38.50 11.73 4.50
N CYS A 909 38.41 12.89 3.84
CA CYS A 909 39.27 14.04 4.12
C CYS A 909 39.07 14.60 5.55
N TRP A 910 37.85 14.56 6.08
CA TRP A 910 37.56 15.04 7.43
C TRP A 910 38.05 14.07 8.52
N CYS A 911 37.92 12.75 8.29
CA CYS A 911 38.49 11.73 9.17
C CYS A 911 40.03 11.72 9.15
N MET A 912 40.65 11.98 7.98
CA MET A 912 42.09 12.20 7.90
C MET A 912 42.53 13.45 8.69
N ALA A 913 41.73 14.52 8.70
CA ALA A 913 42.04 15.75 9.43
C ALA A 913 41.96 15.60 10.96
N ILE A 914 41.28 14.57 11.48
CA ILE A 914 41.09 14.31 12.92
C ILE A 914 42.09 13.27 13.47
N GLY A 915 42.95 12.67 12.63
CA GLY A 915 44.10 11.88 13.10
C GLY A 915 43.74 10.55 13.78
N VAL A 916 42.59 9.95 13.45
CA VAL A 916 42.20 8.62 13.95
C VAL A 916 42.52 7.58 12.87
N THR A 917 43.77 7.15 12.78
CA THR A 917 44.16 5.86 12.16
C THR A 917 45.53 5.43 12.68
N GLY A 918 45.55 4.85 13.88
CA GLY A 918 46.52 3.82 14.21
C GLY A 918 45.78 2.48 14.14
N GLU A 919 46.24 1.57 13.29
CA GLU A 919 45.76 0.18 13.14
C GLU A 919 44.46 -0.03 12.36
N LEU A 920 44.53 0.12 11.04
CA LEU A 920 43.69 -0.63 10.09
C LEU A 920 44.47 -0.83 8.77
N GLN A 921 45.59 -1.54 8.89
CA GLN A 921 46.25 -2.23 7.80
C GLN A 921 46.67 -3.61 8.31
N ARG A 922 45.71 -4.53 8.33
CA ARG A 922 45.90 -5.98 8.21
C ARG A 922 44.60 -6.64 7.81
#